data_AF-A0A970SBJ5-F1
#
_entry.id   AF-A0A970SBJ5-F1
#
_cell.length_a   1.000
_cell.length_b   1.000
_cell.length_c   1.000
_cell.angle_alpha   90.00
_cell.angle_beta   90.00
_cell.angle_gamma   90.00
#
_symmetry.space_group_name_H-M   'P 1'
#
loop_
_entity.id
_entity.type
_entity.pdbx_description
1 polymer ?
#
loop_
_entity_poly.entity_id
_entity_poly.type
_entity_poly.pdbx_seq_one_letter_code
_entity_poly.pdbx_strand_id
1 'polypeptide(L)'
;DDPDSDTGDTDDTETEEPFIPPEESCPEGTFEFNIPDIWSSKHPVHLEDAGRGVPYATSPNTLLLKEDHSGLKTYGARLHTDNCAYYRVCLPNSIATIYLEAVDPSTECGGAQGRSSAIDISEASAVAAAADGKVTMGYEGTAAQLTNDFYSGEYTGFQGKFTFEGGAPEVTGDADPLVWKAECNDLNDYITLHIRWPWSDPLISGFSGTACEDETFGIVTPSYPGALSVKFDQGCADMAAVLERNDDLCPWYRLLIPRSLWENNAISLSYTGGESAAYINPIPLPETDLTELWLVYDGPPDDDSSGSNCMNYSNRGNVFHFYNANLGPGYPGCGGKPVPTDACADIKPLGHSIIHFRYIWAGQKTFTYFPRDEFMPTWVMFEVNNVDTFCVQEGKSPWFRCPVPDTSFFEGATWRAVDRASAVKFDTAEWNTVCPRENFPAKPGTYWLRWTYGKPDICETSEFDFTNFYPDGAEYASNAAWGDFCFDKEQLDRPPIESDGFFPWNETYYKYDYGGSIAQYYDDPVGMQKLLNYFVWERYKRWKDKYVKWDDDACGAGTARVDSSDSVAPTVSEGQGYGMAISAAIGDKKTFTALWRFVRHFLSQHKKKYCGGLMGWAWKGPENCQPLDEPCDPDVPEANCGGDKDSAFDGDIDIAIGLMYAAWQWPEFTEDAVDWLVKMECEVNNRYDGVWYYPTPGDTWTKNCSRYPTAPCNYEPGVDGGNVVNMSYYGPGFFRVFGEFLMNKMSPAKYTIQERRNHLDFWYRTAETVWELTERCYGDTGTHPALYTDWGSYEQGCGAQSDNYNWSRALWRNAIDAAWYGPGSSFFSASPNSSRAYPNKSQIQAKMDLIQDYYAHEFPAANPPLENANRFSRICRDLNPSGTVTDCDPAYDHNSYFVNTAMCAFVPDYDNDKKTTVAIRKEALEEAVTVTIQNDKYYQESLGVYTMLFLSGNFPRPFSKMEVMIEIE
;
A
#
# COMPACT_ATOMS: atom_id res chain seq x y z
N ASP A 1 13.20 45.71 5.65
CA ASP A 1 13.70 46.55 4.56
C ASP A 1 13.63 45.77 3.26
N ASP A 2 12.51 46.05 2.59
CA ASP A 2 12.05 45.66 1.26
C ASP A 2 12.78 46.53 0.19
N PRO A 3 12.45 46.48 -1.11
CA PRO A 3 12.45 45.40 -2.11
C PRO A 3 13.29 45.81 -3.35
N ASP A 4 13.41 44.95 -4.35
CA ASP A 4 13.16 45.43 -5.72
C ASP A 4 12.66 44.32 -6.65
N SER A 5 11.65 44.73 -7.40
CA SER A 5 10.76 43.97 -8.28
C SER A 5 11.22 43.99 -9.73
N ASP A 6 11.01 42.90 -10.46
CA ASP A 6 10.69 42.95 -11.89
C ASP A 6 9.88 41.68 -12.24
N THR A 7 8.55 41.78 -12.22
CA THR A 7 7.62 42.02 -13.34
C THR A 7 7.59 40.91 -14.40
N GLY A 8 6.47 40.18 -14.35
CA GLY A 8 5.73 39.64 -15.48
C GLY A 8 6.49 38.84 -16.53
N ASP A 9 6.31 37.52 -16.49
CA ASP A 9 6.07 36.82 -17.75
C ASP A 9 4.71 36.13 -17.70
N THR A 10 4.00 36.36 -18.78
CA THR A 10 2.59 36.10 -19.02
C THR A 10 2.41 34.67 -19.51
N ASP A 11 1.43 33.98 -18.94
CA ASP A 11 0.51 33.09 -19.69
C ASP A 11 1.19 32.27 -20.80
N ASP A 12 1.91 31.21 -20.41
CA ASP A 12 2.27 30.09 -21.29
C ASP A 12 0.98 29.37 -21.69
N THR A 13 0.19 30.03 -22.54
CA THR A 13 -0.65 29.34 -23.50
C THR A 13 0.32 28.72 -24.51
N GLU A 14 0.90 27.57 -24.13
CA GLU A 14 1.45 26.64 -25.10
C GLU A 14 0.36 26.44 -26.15
N THR A 15 0.57 27.07 -27.30
CA THR A 15 -0.24 26.83 -28.48
C THR A 15 0.06 25.40 -28.83
N GLU A 16 -0.89 24.50 -28.54
CA GLU A 16 -0.85 23.11 -28.96
C GLU A 16 -0.38 23.07 -30.42
N GLU A 17 0.82 22.55 -30.67
CA GLU A 17 1.22 22.26 -32.03
C GLU A 17 0.21 21.25 -32.58
N PRO A 18 -0.46 21.54 -33.71
CA PRO A 18 -1.40 20.61 -34.30
C PRO A 18 -0.68 19.31 -34.59
N PHE A 19 -1.20 18.23 -34.03
CA PHE A 19 -0.82 16.85 -34.26
C PHE A 19 -0.62 16.58 -35.77
N ILE A 20 0.59 16.16 -36.16
CA ILE A 20 0.90 15.65 -37.50
C ILE A 20 1.27 14.16 -37.34
N PRO A 21 0.39 13.21 -37.73
CA PRO A 21 0.70 11.78 -37.74
C PRO A 21 1.80 11.45 -38.79
N PRO A 22 2.43 10.26 -38.78
CA PRO A 22 3.31 9.84 -39.87
C PRO A 22 2.54 9.26 -41.06
N GLU A 23 3.26 9.10 -42.18
CA GLU A 23 2.76 8.50 -43.41
C GLU A 23 2.19 7.08 -43.18
N GLU A 24 0.86 6.96 -43.28
CA GLU A 24 0.14 5.68 -43.30
C GLU A 24 0.58 4.81 -44.49
N SER A 25 0.99 3.57 -44.24
CA SER A 25 1.16 2.52 -45.26
C SER A 25 0.25 1.33 -44.96
N CYS A 26 -0.27 0.67 -46.00
CA CYS A 26 -1.13 -0.50 -45.83
C CYS A 26 -0.32 -1.74 -45.39
N PRO A 27 -0.88 -2.64 -44.56
CA PRO A 27 -0.17 -3.83 -44.09
C PRO A 27 0.31 -4.76 -45.20
N GLU A 28 1.31 -5.59 -44.91
CA GLU A 28 1.80 -6.62 -45.82
C GLU A 28 0.65 -7.55 -46.26
N GLY A 29 0.56 -7.83 -47.57
CA GLY A 29 -0.53 -8.62 -48.14
C GLY A 29 -1.81 -7.84 -48.46
N THR A 30 -1.82 -6.53 -48.25
CA THR A 30 -2.90 -5.61 -48.65
C THR A 30 -2.42 -4.53 -49.62
N PHE A 31 -3.35 -3.76 -50.19
CA PHE A 31 -3.07 -2.59 -51.02
C PHE A 31 -4.01 -1.44 -50.67
N GLU A 32 -3.57 -0.21 -50.91
CA GLU A 32 -4.35 1.01 -50.71
C GLU A 32 -5.27 1.26 -51.90
N PHE A 33 -6.56 1.36 -51.63
CA PHE A 33 -7.61 1.59 -52.61
C PHE A 33 -8.24 2.97 -52.39
N ASN A 34 -8.10 3.86 -53.38
CA ASN A 34 -8.64 5.22 -53.38
C ASN A 34 -9.90 5.31 -54.25
N ILE A 35 -11.01 5.82 -53.71
CA ILE A 35 -12.35 5.79 -54.33
C ILE A 35 -12.88 7.22 -54.44
N PRO A 36 -13.26 7.74 -55.61
CA PRO A 36 -13.75 9.11 -55.73
C PRO A 36 -15.09 9.28 -55.00
N ASP A 37 -15.31 10.47 -54.45
CA ASP A 37 -16.59 10.85 -53.87
C ASP A 37 -17.64 11.05 -54.96
N ILE A 38 -18.39 10.00 -55.24
CA ILE A 38 -19.49 10.02 -56.18
C ILE A 38 -20.85 10.25 -55.50
N TRP A 39 -20.89 10.37 -54.18
CA TRP A 39 -22.16 10.48 -53.44
C TRP A 39 -22.49 11.92 -53.08
N SER A 40 -21.53 12.85 -53.08
CA SER A 40 -21.80 14.25 -52.80
C SER A 40 -22.04 15.09 -54.06
N SER A 41 -22.86 16.12 -53.89
CA SER A 41 -23.10 17.14 -54.93
C SER A 41 -21.91 18.09 -55.12
N LYS A 42 -20.90 18.00 -54.25
CA LYS A 42 -19.66 18.79 -54.34
C LYS A 42 -18.72 18.27 -55.43
N HIS A 43 -18.83 16.99 -55.82
CA HIS A 43 -17.97 16.39 -56.84
C HIS A 43 -18.54 16.56 -58.25
N PRO A 44 -17.72 16.90 -59.28
CA PRO A 44 -18.20 17.15 -60.64
C PRO A 44 -18.81 15.92 -61.33
N VAL A 45 -18.42 14.72 -60.89
CA VAL A 45 -19.03 13.44 -61.31
C VAL A 45 -19.62 12.78 -60.07
N HIS A 46 -20.94 12.77 -59.97
CA HIS A 46 -21.68 12.22 -58.83
C HIS A 46 -22.91 11.43 -59.30
N LEU A 47 -23.47 10.64 -58.40
CA LEU A 47 -24.72 9.90 -58.58
C LEU A 47 -25.89 10.88 -58.66
N GLU A 48 -26.67 10.81 -59.74
CA GLU A 48 -27.96 11.51 -59.86
C GLU A 48 -29.02 10.92 -58.93
N ASP A 49 -29.96 11.78 -58.48
CA ASP A 49 -31.09 11.38 -57.64
C ASP A 49 -32.07 10.48 -58.39
N ALA A 50 -31.89 9.17 -58.21
CA ALA A 50 -32.77 8.12 -58.70
C ALA A 50 -33.85 7.74 -57.67
N GLY A 51 -34.29 8.67 -56.82
CA GLY A 51 -35.24 8.42 -55.73
C GLY A 51 -34.60 7.68 -54.55
N ARG A 52 -33.28 7.86 -54.39
CA ARG A 52 -32.43 7.10 -53.45
C ARG A 52 -31.79 7.99 -52.38
N GLY A 53 -32.04 9.30 -52.41
CA GLY A 53 -31.51 10.26 -51.43
C GLY A 53 -30.07 10.70 -51.67
N VAL A 54 -29.53 10.47 -52.87
CA VAL A 54 -28.21 10.95 -53.34
C VAL A 54 -28.40 11.85 -54.57
N PRO A 55 -27.51 12.80 -54.90
CA PRO A 55 -26.29 13.10 -54.17
C PRO A 55 -26.59 13.85 -52.86
N TYR A 56 -25.79 13.58 -51.84
CA TYR A 56 -25.83 14.28 -50.56
C TYR A 56 -25.35 15.72 -50.71
N ALA A 57 -25.81 16.60 -49.80
CA ALA A 57 -25.38 17.99 -49.76
C ALA A 57 -23.89 18.13 -49.37
N THR A 58 -23.38 17.18 -48.60
CA THR A 58 -21.99 17.07 -48.14
C THR A 58 -21.46 15.67 -48.42
N SER A 59 -20.14 15.51 -48.40
CA SER A 59 -19.50 14.21 -48.59
C SER A 59 -19.82 13.29 -47.41
N PRO A 60 -20.26 12.04 -47.66
CA PRO A 60 -20.33 11.01 -46.62
C PRO A 60 -19.04 10.97 -45.82
N ASN A 61 -19.16 10.85 -44.50
CA ASN A 61 -17.99 10.73 -43.64
C ASN A 61 -17.30 9.36 -43.79
N THR A 62 -18.10 8.32 -44.00
CA THR A 62 -17.65 6.93 -44.12
C THR A 62 -18.29 6.25 -45.31
N LEU A 63 -17.50 5.45 -46.01
CA LEU A 63 -17.94 4.56 -47.07
C LEU A 63 -17.69 3.10 -46.66
N LEU A 64 -18.69 2.24 -46.78
CA LEU A 64 -18.56 0.80 -46.49
C LEU A 64 -18.32 0.02 -47.77
N LEU A 65 -17.30 -0.84 -47.77
CA LEU A 65 -16.99 -1.79 -48.82
C LEU A 65 -17.31 -3.21 -48.34
N LYS A 66 -18.18 -3.92 -49.05
CA LYS A 66 -18.58 -5.29 -48.68
C LYS A 66 -18.03 -6.28 -49.71
N GLU A 67 -17.43 -7.39 -49.26
CA GLU A 67 -16.90 -8.42 -50.19
C GLU A 67 -18.03 -9.17 -50.91
N ASP A 68 -19.19 -9.32 -50.25
CA ASP A 68 -20.36 -10.00 -50.79
C ASP A 68 -21.67 -9.25 -50.50
N HIS A 69 -22.76 -9.75 -51.11
CA HIS A 69 -24.08 -9.14 -50.94
C HIS A 69 -24.63 -9.30 -49.51
N SER A 70 -24.20 -10.34 -48.78
CA SER A 70 -24.56 -10.57 -47.38
C SER A 70 -23.89 -9.58 -46.42
N GLY A 71 -22.78 -8.95 -46.83
CA GLY A 71 -22.03 -8.01 -45.99
C GLY A 71 -21.23 -8.70 -44.88
N LEU A 72 -20.89 -9.99 -45.05
CA LEU A 72 -20.19 -10.79 -44.02
C LEU A 72 -18.76 -10.33 -43.77
N LYS A 73 -18.17 -9.58 -44.71
CA LYS A 73 -16.90 -8.89 -44.53
C LYS A 73 -17.05 -7.47 -45.06
N THR A 74 -16.88 -6.51 -44.16
CA THR A 74 -17.00 -5.08 -44.43
C THR A 74 -15.70 -4.37 -44.11
N TYR A 75 -15.25 -3.51 -45.01
CA TYR A 75 -14.12 -2.59 -44.85
C TYR A 75 -14.67 -1.17 -44.84
N GLY A 76 -14.16 -0.32 -43.96
CA GLY A 76 -14.51 1.10 -43.96
C GLY A 76 -13.48 1.92 -44.73
N ALA A 77 -13.94 2.76 -45.63
CA ALA A 77 -13.14 3.77 -46.31
C ALA A 77 -13.45 5.17 -45.77
N ARG A 78 -12.39 5.96 -45.60
CA ARG A 78 -12.43 7.28 -44.96
C ARG A 78 -12.22 8.37 -45.98
N LEU A 79 -12.94 9.48 -45.84
CA LEU A 79 -12.77 10.63 -46.73
C LEU A 79 -11.37 11.25 -46.55
N HIS A 80 -10.67 11.47 -47.66
CA HIS A 80 -9.34 12.05 -47.74
C HIS A 80 -9.38 13.54 -47.34
N THR A 81 -8.47 13.94 -46.45
CA THR A 81 -8.49 15.25 -45.78
C THR A 81 -8.06 16.43 -46.66
N ASP A 82 -7.24 16.19 -47.68
CA ASP A 82 -6.62 17.26 -48.47
C ASP A 82 -7.55 17.96 -49.47
N ASN A 83 -8.51 17.22 -50.04
CA ASN A 83 -9.38 17.70 -51.13
C ASN A 83 -10.84 17.24 -51.04
N CYS A 84 -11.21 16.44 -50.03
CA CYS A 84 -12.55 15.89 -49.84
C CYS A 84 -13.11 15.13 -51.08
N ALA A 85 -12.23 14.67 -51.97
CA ALA A 85 -12.63 14.15 -53.29
C ALA A 85 -12.48 12.63 -53.40
N TYR A 86 -11.78 11.98 -52.46
CA TYR A 86 -11.53 10.54 -52.47
C TYR A 86 -11.74 9.93 -51.09
N TYR A 87 -12.05 8.65 -51.04
CA TYR A 87 -12.07 7.80 -49.87
C TYR A 87 -10.91 6.80 -49.94
N ARG A 88 -10.24 6.54 -48.83
CA ARG A 88 -9.09 5.62 -48.74
C ARG A 88 -9.42 4.40 -47.87
N VAL A 89 -8.98 3.21 -48.29
CA VAL A 89 -9.08 1.95 -47.52
C VAL A 89 -7.98 0.97 -47.92
N CYS A 90 -7.48 0.17 -46.98
CA CYS A 90 -6.59 -0.96 -47.29
C CYS A 90 -7.40 -2.23 -47.53
N LEU A 91 -7.17 -2.91 -48.66
CA LEU A 91 -7.88 -4.13 -49.05
C LEU A 91 -6.91 -5.32 -49.22
N PRO A 92 -7.31 -6.56 -48.88
CA PRO A 92 -6.48 -7.74 -49.10
C PRO A 92 -6.18 -7.97 -50.58
N ASN A 93 -4.97 -8.41 -50.92
CA ASN A 93 -4.58 -8.74 -52.30
C ASN A 93 -5.45 -9.83 -52.95
N SER A 94 -6.18 -10.61 -52.14
CA SER A 94 -7.10 -11.66 -52.56
C SER A 94 -8.50 -11.17 -52.96
N ILE A 95 -8.84 -9.92 -52.71
CA ILE A 95 -10.18 -9.41 -53.02
C ILE A 95 -10.37 -9.26 -54.53
N ALA A 96 -11.50 -9.73 -55.04
CA ALA A 96 -11.81 -9.65 -56.48
C ALA A 96 -13.09 -8.86 -56.75
N THR A 97 -13.94 -8.64 -55.76
CA THR A 97 -15.22 -7.97 -55.93
C THR A 97 -15.61 -7.22 -54.67
N ILE A 98 -16.19 -6.02 -54.82
CA ILE A 98 -16.68 -5.18 -53.72
C ILE A 98 -18.05 -4.59 -54.00
N TYR A 99 -18.81 -4.28 -52.97
CA TYR A 99 -20.02 -3.46 -53.02
C TYR A 99 -19.80 -2.19 -52.20
N LEU A 100 -20.09 -1.03 -52.76
CA LEU A 100 -19.92 0.28 -52.14
C LEU A 100 -21.23 0.75 -51.51
N GLU A 101 -21.21 1.19 -50.27
CA GLU A 101 -22.37 1.71 -49.54
C GLU A 101 -21.97 2.93 -48.72
N ALA A 102 -22.41 4.13 -49.16
CA ALA A 102 -22.17 5.35 -48.41
C ALA A 102 -23.07 5.43 -47.17
N VAL A 103 -22.51 5.92 -46.07
CA VAL A 103 -23.28 6.28 -44.87
C VAL A 103 -23.85 7.69 -45.07
N ASP A 104 -25.15 7.87 -44.82
CA ASP A 104 -25.81 9.16 -45.02
C ASP A 104 -25.25 10.20 -44.03
N PRO A 105 -24.61 11.28 -44.49
CA PRO A 105 -23.97 12.28 -43.62
C PRO A 105 -24.96 13.13 -42.79
N SER A 106 -26.27 12.95 -42.95
CA SER A 106 -27.29 13.63 -42.14
C SER A 106 -27.84 12.77 -41.01
N THR A 107 -27.73 11.45 -41.11
CA THR A 107 -28.25 10.50 -40.12
C THR A 107 -27.17 9.59 -39.54
N GLU A 108 -26.00 9.52 -40.18
CA GLU A 108 -24.92 8.55 -39.95
C GLU A 108 -25.39 7.09 -39.91
N CYS A 109 -26.54 6.79 -40.51
CA CYS A 109 -27.08 5.44 -40.55
C CYS A 109 -26.80 4.76 -41.88
N GLY A 110 -26.33 3.51 -41.80
CA GLY A 110 -26.24 2.62 -42.95
C GLY A 110 -27.62 2.38 -43.56
N GLY A 111 -27.83 2.89 -44.77
CA GLY A 111 -29.06 2.70 -45.52
C GLY A 111 -28.83 1.83 -46.74
N ALA A 112 -29.44 0.64 -46.78
CA ALA A 112 -29.43 -0.25 -47.95
C ALA A 112 -29.95 0.42 -49.24
N GLN A 113 -30.58 1.60 -49.14
CA GLN A 113 -31.10 2.35 -50.28
C GLN A 113 -30.00 2.87 -51.21
N GLY A 114 -28.74 3.00 -50.75
CA GLY A 114 -27.63 3.56 -51.53
C GLY A 114 -26.53 2.58 -51.99
N ARG A 115 -26.68 1.26 -51.78
CA ARG A 115 -25.62 0.28 -52.10
C ARG A 115 -25.43 0.08 -53.62
N SER A 116 -24.18 -0.02 -54.04
CA SER A 116 -23.81 -0.39 -55.41
C SER A 116 -24.17 -1.84 -55.70
N SER A 117 -24.22 -2.17 -56.98
CA SER A 117 -23.99 -3.52 -57.47
C SER A 117 -22.49 -3.87 -57.28
N ALA A 118 -22.13 -5.15 -57.16
CA ALA A 118 -20.74 -5.61 -57.18
C ALA A 118 -19.84 -4.91 -58.23
N ILE A 119 -18.60 -4.63 -57.86
CA ILE A 119 -17.61 -3.99 -58.71
C ILE A 119 -16.43 -4.94 -58.76
N ASP A 120 -16.07 -5.39 -59.96
CA ASP A 120 -14.90 -6.24 -60.17
C ASP A 120 -13.64 -5.39 -60.00
N ILE A 121 -12.81 -5.78 -59.03
CA ILE A 121 -11.54 -5.13 -58.70
C ILE A 121 -10.38 -6.13 -58.78
N SER A 122 -10.56 -7.25 -59.49
CA SER A 122 -9.55 -8.31 -59.60
C SER A 122 -8.20 -7.87 -60.17
N GLU A 123 -8.17 -6.77 -60.93
CA GLU A 123 -6.93 -6.17 -61.47
C GLU A 123 -6.28 -5.15 -60.51
N ALA A 124 -7.03 -4.66 -59.50
CA ALA A 124 -6.60 -3.55 -58.65
C ALA A 124 -5.33 -3.87 -57.84
N SER A 125 -5.22 -5.09 -57.29
CA SER A 125 -4.03 -5.51 -56.52
C SER A 125 -2.78 -5.61 -57.39
N ALA A 126 -2.91 -6.06 -58.65
CA ALA A 126 -1.81 -6.13 -59.61
C ALA A 126 -1.36 -4.73 -60.06
N VAL A 127 -2.31 -3.81 -60.26
CA VAL A 127 -2.03 -2.40 -60.58
C VAL A 127 -1.35 -1.71 -59.40
N ALA A 128 -1.84 -1.93 -58.17
CA ALA A 128 -1.27 -1.38 -56.95
C ALA A 128 0.17 -1.88 -56.71
N ALA A 129 0.44 -3.17 -56.92
CA ALA A 129 1.79 -3.74 -56.79
C ALA A 129 2.82 -3.09 -57.73
N ALA A 130 2.39 -2.54 -58.86
CA ALA A 130 3.25 -1.80 -59.78
C ALA A 130 3.44 -0.32 -59.40
N ALA A 131 2.69 0.18 -58.41
CA ALA A 131 2.63 1.58 -58.00
C ALA A 131 2.69 1.74 -56.47
N ASP A 132 3.72 1.13 -55.87
CA ASP A 132 4.05 1.24 -54.44
C ASP A 132 2.89 0.84 -53.49
N GLY A 133 2.09 -0.14 -53.92
CA GLY A 133 0.95 -0.64 -53.16
C GLY A 133 -0.29 0.25 -53.21
N LYS A 134 -0.36 1.27 -54.07
CA LYS A 134 -1.48 2.22 -54.16
C LYS A 134 -2.20 2.15 -55.49
N VAL A 135 -3.52 2.23 -55.48
CA VAL A 135 -4.34 2.30 -56.69
C VAL A 135 -5.55 3.21 -56.49
N THR A 136 -5.89 3.96 -57.53
CA THR A 136 -7.03 4.88 -57.57
C THR A 136 -8.07 4.38 -58.55
N MET A 137 -9.32 4.34 -58.09
CA MET A 137 -10.48 3.99 -58.89
C MET A 137 -10.98 5.23 -59.65
N GLY A 138 -11.16 5.10 -60.96
CA GLY A 138 -11.79 6.09 -61.82
C GLY A 138 -13.12 5.59 -62.38
N TYR A 139 -13.85 6.48 -63.04
CA TYR A 139 -15.03 6.11 -63.83
C TYR A 139 -15.10 6.86 -65.16
N GLU A 140 -15.18 6.14 -66.27
CA GLU A 140 -15.36 6.67 -67.62
C GLU A 140 -16.84 6.68 -68.03
N GLY A 141 -17.50 7.84 -67.91
CA GLY A 141 -18.88 8.02 -68.35
C GLY A 141 -19.55 9.31 -67.84
N THR A 142 -20.81 9.53 -68.19
CA THR A 142 -21.63 10.63 -67.63
C THR A 142 -22.20 10.28 -66.26
N ALA A 143 -22.62 11.28 -65.47
CA ALA A 143 -23.30 11.08 -64.16
C ALA A 143 -24.51 10.12 -64.26
N ALA A 144 -25.41 10.34 -65.23
CA ALA A 144 -26.51 9.40 -65.51
C ALA A 144 -26.06 7.97 -65.84
N GLN A 145 -24.92 7.79 -66.53
CA GLN A 145 -24.38 6.46 -66.80
C GLN A 145 -23.80 5.85 -65.53
N LEU A 146 -23.08 6.64 -64.72
CA LEU A 146 -22.57 6.23 -63.42
C LEU A 146 -23.71 5.74 -62.52
N THR A 147 -24.81 6.50 -62.39
CA THR A 147 -25.97 6.10 -61.57
C THR A 147 -26.57 4.77 -62.03
N ASN A 148 -26.74 4.58 -63.34
CA ASN A 148 -27.27 3.32 -63.87
C ASN A 148 -26.30 2.15 -63.64
N ASP A 149 -25.02 2.35 -63.94
CA ASP A 149 -23.99 1.32 -63.82
C ASP A 149 -23.76 0.95 -62.35
N PHE A 150 -23.84 1.92 -61.44
CA PHE A 150 -23.72 1.73 -60.00
C PHE A 150 -24.88 0.88 -59.43
N TYR A 151 -26.12 1.01 -59.92
CA TYR A 151 -27.29 0.32 -59.34
C TYR A 151 -27.83 -0.91 -60.11
N SER A 152 -27.32 -1.27 -61.29
CA SER A 152 -28.02 -2.16 -62.24
C SER A 152 -27.96 -3.69 -62.02
N GLY A 153 -27.26 -4.21 -61.01
CA GLY A 153 -27.59 -5.51 -60.39
C GLY A 153 -27.43 -6.84 -61.16
N GLU A 154 -26.94 -6.89 -62.41
CA GLU A 154 -26.69 -8.17 -63.13
C GLU A 154 -25.28 -8.27 -63.76
N TYR A 155 -24.50 -9.27 -63.33
CA TYR A 155 -23.08 -9.49 -63.63
C TYR A 155 -22.85 -10.41 -64.83
N THR A 156 -22.31 -9.85 -65.92
CA THR A 156 -21.13 -10.34 -66.67
C THR A 156 -20.93 -9.44 -67.88
N GLY A 157 -19.92 -8.57 -67.89
CA GLY A 157 -19.50 -7.89 -69.13
C GLY A 157 -19.19 -6.39 -69.08
N PHE A 158 -19.19 -5.74 -67.92
CA PHE A 158 -18.80 -4.32 -67.79
C PHE A 158 -17.29 -4.11 -67.65
N GLN A 159 -16.51 -4.81 -68.48
CA GLN A 159 -15.09 -4.49 -68.62
C GLN A 159 -14.96 -3.07 -69.18
N GLY A 160 -14.35 -2.17 -68.40
CA GLY A 160 -13.68 -0.98 -68.94
C GLY A 160 -14.27 0.39 -68.61
N LYS A 161 -15.25 0.53 -67.71
CA LYS A 161 -15.69 1.86 -67.26
C LYS A 161 -15.15 2.26 -65.89
N PHE A 162 -15.15 1.36 -64.92
CA PHE A 162 -14.34 1.55 -63.73
C PHE A 162 -12.90 1.27 -64.10
N THR A 163 -12.04 2.27 -63.98
CA THR A 163 -10.63 2.20 -64.34
C THR A 163 -9.80 2.18 -63.06
N PHE A 164 -8.62 1.57 -63.12
CA PHE A 164 -7.68 1.51 -62.01
C PHE A 164 -6.36 2.11 -62.47
N GLU A 165 -5.97 3.20 -61.84
CA GLU A 165 -4.71 3.89 -62.12
C GLU A 165 -3.77 3.67 -60.93
N GLY A 166 -2.53 3.27 -61.20
CA GLY A 166 -1.54 3.06 -60.15
C GLY A 166 -1.13 4.39 -59.50
N GLY A 167 -1.03 4.39 -58.17
CA GLY A 167 -0.67 5.55 -57.37
C GLY A 167 -1.85 6.16 -56.61
N ALA A 168 -1.53 7.07 -55.69
CA ALA A 168 -2.50 7.96 -55.05
C ALA A 168 -2.87 9.11 -56.01
N PRO A 169 -4.08 9.69 -55.91
CA PRO A 169 -4.48 10.83 -56.74
C PRO A 169 -3.53 12.02 -56.56
N GLU A 170 -3.24 12.77 -57.64
CA GLU A 170 -2.43 14.01 -57.56
C GLU A 170 -3.15 15.05 -56.68
N VAL A 171 -2.59 15.34 -55.51
CA VAL A 171 -3.06 16.41 -54.62
C VAL A 171 -2.30 17.69 -54.97
N THR A 172 -2.99 18.68 -55.57
CA THR A 172 -2.37 19.98 -55.87
C THR A 172 -2.32 20.85 -54.62
N GLY A 173 -1.18 20.86 -53.90
CA GLY A 173 -0.88 21.82 -52.84
C GLY A 173 0.31 21.41 -51.96
N ASP A 174 1.27 22.31 -51.75
CA ASP A 174 2.33 22.16 -50.75
C ASP A 174 1.74 22.36 -49.34
N ALA A 175 1.18 21.31 -48.75
CA ALA A 175 0.98 21.18 -47.30
C ALA A 175 0.69 19.70 -46.98
N ASP A 176 1.28 19.26 -45.88
CA ASP A 176 1.17 17.94 -45.25
C ASP A 176 -0.19 17.24 -45.43
N PRO A 177 -0.24 15.98 -45.94
CA PRO A 177 -1.48 15.23 -46.22
C PRO A 177 -2.31 14.89 -44.98
N LEU A 178 -1.86 15.27 -43.78
CA LEU A 178 -2.44 14.86 -42.52
C LEU A 178 -3.01 16.01 -41.68
N VAL A 179 -2.97 17.24 -42.18
CA VAL A 179 -3.69 18.37 -41.56
C VAL A 179 -5.16 18.29 -41.99
N TRP A 180 -6.03 17.92 -41.05
CA TRP A 180 -7.49 18.01 -41.24
C TRP A 180 -7.88 19.43 -41.66
N LYS A 181 -8.51 19.57 -42.83
CA LYS A 181 -9.16 20.83 -43.21
C LYS A 181 -10.60 20.81 -42.75
N ALA A 182 -10.98 21.83 -41.98
CA ALA A 182 -12.36 22.14 -41.60
C ALA A 182 -13.34 22.32 -42.77
N GLU A 183 -12.84 22.30 -44.00
CA GLU A 183 -13.59 22.58 -45.23
C GLU A 183 -14.35 21.34 -45.77
N CYS A 184 -14.01 20.12 -45.33
CA CYS A 184 -14.66 18.90 -45.84
C CYS A 184 -16.05 18.67 -45.25
N ASN A 185 -16.18 18.70 -43.91
CA ASN A 185 -17.44 18.52 -43.18
C ASN A 185 -17.49 19.42 -41.94
N ASP A 186 -18.67 19.95 -41.61
CA ASP A 186 -18.92 20.69 -40.36
C ASP A 186 -19.13 19.69 -39.22
N LEU A 187 -18.08 19.47 -38.43
CA LEU A 187 -18.08 18.48 -37.33
C LEU A 187 -18.61 19.06 -36.00
N ASN A 188 -19.07 20.31 -35.97
CA ASN A 188 -19.51 20.93 -34.71
C ASN A 188 -20.71 20.23 -34.07
N ASP A 189 -21.54 19.55 -34.88
CA ASP A 189 -22.70 18.77 -34.44
C ASP A 189 -22.37 17.28 -34.14
N TYR A 190 -21.09 16.91 -34.13
CA TYR A 190 -20.62 15.53 -34.00
C TYR A 190 -19.70 15.33 -32.79
N ILE A 191 -19.65 14.08 -32.33
CA ILE A 191 -18.65 13.57 -31.40
C ILE A 191 -17.84 12.52 -32.14
N THR A 192 -16.52 12.73 -32.18
CA THR A 192 -15.55 11.72 -32.64
C THR A 192 -15.28 10.75 -31.50
N LEU A 193 -15.60 9.48 -31.70
CA LEU A 193 -15.32 8.42 -30.74
C LEU A 193 -14.21 7.52 -31.29
N HIS A 194 -13.10 7.44 -30.56
CA HIS A 194 -12.03 6.48 -30.79
C HIS A 194 -12.27 5.26 -29.92
N ILE A 195 -12.24 4.05 -30.49
CA ILE A 195 -12.51 2.80 -29.80
C ILE A 195 -11.25 1.95 -29.85
N ARG A 196 -10.69 1.62 -28.69
CA ARG A 196 -9.55 0.72 -28.60
C ARG A 196 -9.99 -0.69 -28.94
N TRP A 197 -9.20 -1.42 -29.72
CA TRP A 197 -9.45 -2.85 -29.91
C TRP A 197 -9.44 -3.59 -28.55
N PRO A 198 -10.57 -4.14 -28.09
CA PRO A 198 -10.72 -4.59 -26.70
C PRO A 198 -10.17 -6.00 -26.44
N TRP A 199 -9.49 -6.62 -27.43
CA TRP A 199 -8.99 -7.99 -27.33
C TRP A 199 -7.63 -8.00 -26.63
N SER A 200 -7.54 -8.57 -25.43
CA SER A 200 -6.30 -8.81 -24.69
C SER A 200 -6.56 -9.76 -23.53
N ASP A 201 -5.53 -10.44 -23.04
CA ASP A 201 -5.44 -11.03 -21.72
C ASP A 201 -4.69 -10.06 -20.79
N PRO A 202 -5.39 -9.17 -20.07
CA PRO A 202 -4.78 -8.26 -19.09
C PRO A 202 -4.03 -8.98 -17.96
N LEU A 203 -4.17 -10.31 -17.77
CA LEU A 203 -3.31 -11.07 -16.84
C LEU A 203 -1.86 -11.15 -17.34
N ILE A 204 -1.64 -11.01 -18.65
CA ILE A 204 -0.33 -11.18 -19.29
C ILE A 204 0.25 -9.84 -19.72
N SER A 205 -0.57 -9.00 -20.37
CA SER A 205 -0.15 -7.66 -20.80
C SER A 205 -0.12 -6.65 -19.65
N GLY A 206 -0.93 -6.83 -18.60
CA GLY A 206 -1.10 -5.85 -17.53
C GLY A 206 -1.90 -4.61 -17.95
N PHE A 207 -2.33 -4.53 -19.22
CA PHE A 207 -3.10 -3.43 -19.76
C PHE A 207 -4.38 -3.93 -20.43
N SER A 208 -5.36 -3.06 -20.40
CA SER A 208 -6.68 -3.34 -20.89
C SER A 208 -6.77 -3.02 -22.40
N GLY A 209 -7.06 -4.05 -23.22
CA GLY A 209 -7.25 -3.90 -24.68
C GLY A 209 -5.96 -3.78 -25.52
N THR A 210 -4.90 -4.51 -25.17
CA THR A 210 -3.63 -4.56 -25.90
C THR A 210 -3.29 -5.94 -26.49
N ALA A 211 -4.07 -6.40 -27.47
CA ALA A 211 -3.72 -7.59 -28.27
C ALA A 211 -2.25 -7.57 -28.76
N CYS A 212 -1.72 -6.40 -29.04
CA CYS A 212 -0.35 -6.23 -29.49
C CYS A 212 0.69 -6.58 -28.42
N GLU A 213 0.44 -6.26 -27.15
CA GLU A 213 1.36 -6.64 -26.06
C GLU A 213 1.34 -8.16 -25.87
N ASP A 214 0.15 -8.77 -25.91
CA ASP A 214 -0.02 -10.22 -25.86
C ASP A 214 0.76 -10.93 -26.98
N GLU A 215 0.73 -10.41 -28.21
CA GLU A 215 1.52 -10.95 -29.33
C GLU A 215 3.03 -10.86 -29.08
N THR A 216 3.52 -9.78 -28.44
CA THR A 216 4.93 -9.69 -28.03
C THR A 216 5.33 -10.69 -26.96
N PHE A 217 4.37 -11.16 -26.15
CA PHE A 217 4.53 -12.27 -25.22
C PHE A 217 4.32 -13.65 -25.86
N GLY A 218 4.09 -13.72 -27.17
CA GLY A 218 3.94 -14.95 -27.94
C GLY A 218 2.54 -15.56 -27.87
N ILE A 219 1.53 -14.79 -27.44
CA ILE A 219 0.13 -15.19 -27.45
C ILE A 219 -0.45 -14.92 -28.83
N VAL A 220 -1.25 -15.86 -29.34
CA VAL A 220 -1.92 -15.71 -30.63
C VAL A 220 -3.19 -14.89 -30.44
N THR A 221 -3.27 -13.70 -31.03
CA THR A 221 -4.51 -12.91 -31.06
C THR A 221 -5.23 -13.02 -32.42
N PRO A 222 -6.56 -12.85 -32.49
CA PRO A 222 -7.27 -12.80 -33.76
C PRO A 222 -6.91 -11.57 -34.57
N SER A 223 -6.91 -11.69 -35.90
CA SER A 223 -6.65 -10.57 -36.81
C SER A 223 -7.62 -9.40 -36.59
N TYR A 224 -7.11 -8.19 -36.64
CA TYR A 224 -7.90 -6.97 -36.52
C TYR A 224 -8.88 -6.81 -37.71
N PRO A 225 -10.20 -6.69 -37.48
CA PRO A 225 -11.13 -6.42 -38.56
C PRO A 225 -10.92 -5.01 -39.14
N GLY A 226 -11.20 -4.83 -40.43
CA GLY A 226 -11.12 -3.50 -41.05
C GLY A 226 -12.20 -2.51 -40.56
N ALA A 227 -13.27 -3.00 -39.93
CA ALA A 227 -14.32 -2.20 -39.32
C ALA A 227 -15.08 -2.97 -38.22
N LEU A 228 -15.55 -2.26 -37.19
CA LEU A 228 -16.46 -2.79 -36.15
C LEU A 228 -17.89 -2.36 -36.45
N SER A 229 -18.86 -3.25 -36.21
CA SER A 229 -20.27 -2.88 -36.23
C SER A 229 -20.65 -2.26 -34.89
N VAL A 230 -21.25 -1.07 -34.94
CA VAL A 230 -21.72 -0.33 -33.77
C VAL A 230 -23.23 -0.18 -33.85
N LYS A 231 -23.93 -0.63 -32.82
CA LYS A 231 -25.39 -0.57 -32.74
C LYS A 231 -25.81 0.37 -31.62
N PHE A 232 -26.79 1.23 -31.88
CA PHE A 232 -27.38 2.08 -30.86
C PHE A 232 -28.66 1.45 -30.32
N ASP A 233 -28.91 1.62 -29.02
CA ASP A 233 -30.15 1.17 -28.39
C ASP A 233 -31.37 1.90 -28.98
N GLN A 234 -31.20 3.16 -29.40
CA GLN A 234 -32.24 3.98 -30.02
C GLN A 234 -31.76 4.67 -31.30
N GLY A 235 -32.64 4.73 -32.30
CA GLY A 235 -32.39 5.43 -33.56
C GLY A 235 -31.77 4.53 -34.63
N CYS A 236 -30.44 4.34 -34.56
CA CYS A 236 -29.64 3.77 -35.64
C CYS A 236 -29.25 2.30 -35.38
N ALA A 237 -29.67 1.37 -36.26
CA ALA A 237 -29.44 -0.05 -36.03
C ALA A 237 -28.03 -0.53 -36.38
N ASP A 238 -27.34 0.10 -37.33
CA ASP A 238 -26.05 -0.37 -37.85
C ASP A 238 -25.16 0.81 -38.32
N MET A 239 -24.20 1.21 -37.48
CA MET A 239 -23.05 2.04 -37.86
C MET A 239 -21.79 1.17 -37.97
N ALA A 240 -20.72 1.72 -38.56
CA ALA A 240 -19.42 1.06 -38.58
C ALA A 240 -18.32 1.99 -38.06
N ALA A 241 -17.60 1.56 -37.03
CA ALA A 241 -16.36 2.20 -36.62
C ALA A 241 -15.22 1.69 -37.51
N VAL A 242 -14.52 2.60 -38.16
CA VAL A 242 -13.51 2.27 -39.17
C VAL A 242 -12.13 2.24 -38.53
N LEU A 243 -11.30 1.27 -38.90
CA LEU A 243 -9.92 1.22 -38.43
C LEU A 243 -9.15 2.52 -38.77
N GLU A 244 -8.51 3.11 -37.76
CA GLU A 244 -7.81 4.41 -37.80
C GLU A 244 -6.33 4.32 -38.02
N ARG A 245 -5.71 3.30 -37.46
CA ARG A 245 -4.28 3.02 -37.62
C ARG A 245 -4.10 1.53 -37.72
N ASN A 246 -3.19 1.13 -38.59
CA ASN A 246 -2.88 -0.28 -38.84
C ASN A 246 -1.37 -0.46 -38.98
N ASP A 247 -0.62 0.08 -38.03
CA ASP A 247 0.84 0.07 -37.93
C ASP A 247 1.32 -1.00 -36.94
N ASP A 248 0.78 -2.22 -37.03
CA ASP A 248 1.20 -3.44 -36.32
C ASP A 248 1.35 -3.35 -34.78
N LEU A 249 0.97 -2.23 -34.12
CA LEU A 249 1.35 -1.97 -32.72
C LEU A 249 0.19 -1.61 -31.76
N CYS A 250 -1.00 -1.18 -32.22
CA CYS A 250 -2.30 -1.17 -31.49
C CYS A 250 -3.43 -0.50 -32.31
N PRO A 251 -4.46 -1.22 -32.78
CA PRO A 251 -5.48 -0.64 -33.64
C PRO A 251 -6.54 0.16 -32.86
N TRP A 252 -6.74 1.40 -33.28
CA TRP A 252 -7.87 2.25 -32.88
C TRP A 252 -8.91 2.27 -33.99
N TYR A 253 -10.19 2.33 -33.63
CA TYR A 253 -11.28 2.54 -34.57
C TYR A 253 -11.88 3.92 -34.35
N ARG A 254 -12.22 4.62 -35.41
CA ARG A 254 -12.89 5.92 -35.35
C ARG A 254 -14.35 5.76 -35.74
N LEU A 255 -15.23 6.40 -34.98
CA LEU A 255 -16.65 6.53 -35.26
C LEU A 255 -17.06 8.00 -35.09
N LEU A 256 -17.84 8.54 -36.02
CA LEU A 256 -18.45 9.86 -35.87
C LEU A 256 -19.92 9.68 -35.48
N ILE A 257 -20.32 10.30 -34.37
CA ILE A 257 -21.68 10.17 -33.82
C ILE A 257 -22.33 11.56 -33.80
N PRO A 258 -23.49 11.76 -34.44
CA PRO A 258 -24.26 12.98 -34.29
C PRO A 258 -24.61 13.21 -32.81
N ARG A 259 -24.48 14.44 -32.30
CA ARG A 259 -24.84 14.77 -30.91
C ARG A 259 -26.27 14.37 -30.55
N SER A 260 -27.18 14.44 -31.51
CA SER A 260 -28.58 14.01 -31.36
C SER A 260 -28.76 12.51 -31.11
N LEU A 261 -27.82 11.67 -31.55
CA LEU A 261 -27.80 10.22 -31.27
C LEU A 261 -26.98 9.87 -30.03
N TRP A 262 -26.16 10.80 -29.52
CA TRP A 262 -25.36 10.62 -28.32
C TRP A 262 -26.19 10.72 -27.03
N GLU A 263 -27.12 11.68 -26.97
CA GLU A 263 -27.94 11.94 -25.79
C GLU A 263 -28.83 10.75 -25.41
N ASN A 264 -28.74 10.30 -24.15
CA ASN A 264 -29.57 9.22 -23.58
C ASN A 264 -29.52 7.89 -24.36
N ASN A 265 -28.37 7.57 -24.96
CA ASN A 265 -28.20 6.38 -25.78
C ASN A 265 -27.08 5.48 -25.23
N ALA A 266 -26.97 4.29 -25.80
CA ALA A 266 -25.91 3.35 -25.53
C ALA A 266 -25.44 2.70 -26.83
N ILE A 267 -24.18 2.28 -26.88
CA ILE A 267 -23.60 1.60 -28.03
C ILE A 267 -23.21 0.16 -27.70
N SER A 268 -23.47 -0.75 -28.63
CA SER A 268 -22.96 -2.14 -28.59
C SER A 268 -21.98 -2.34 -29.74
N LEU A 269 -20.91 -3.10 -29.49
CA LEU A 269 -19.86 -3.39 -30.47
C LEU A 269 -19.90 -4.86 -30.89
N SER A 270 -19.73 -5.13 -32.19
CA SER A 270 -19.68 -6.50 -32.73
C SER A 270 -18.88 -6.60 -34.04
N TYR A 271 -18.52 -7.83 -34.45
CA TYR A 271 -17.92 -8.05 -35.78
C TYR A 271 -18.91 -7.71 -36.90
N THR A 272 -18.41 -7.04 -37.94
CA THR A 272 -19.10 -6.84 -39.22
C THR A 272 -19.21 -8.17 -39.99
N GLY A 273 -20.09 -9.08 -39.55
CA GLY A 273 -20.33 -10.33 -40.25
C GLY A 273 -20.96 -11.46 -39.46
N GLY A 274 -21.09 -11.35 -38.14
CA GLY A 274 -21.81 -12.34 -37.32
C GLY A 274 -21.20 -13.76 -37.26
N GLU A 275 -20.07 -14.02 -37.93
CA GLU A 275 -19.42 -15.35 -37.96
C GLU A 275 -18.48 -15.63 -36.76
N SER A 276 -18.25 -14.66 -35.87
CA SER A 276 -17.43 -14.84 -34.66
C SER A 276 -17.98 -14.04 -33.46
N ALA A 277 -17.87 -14.63 -32.27
CA ALA A 277 -18.59 -14.35 -31.03
C ALA A 277 -18.45 -12.96 -30.37
N ALA A 278 -17.85 -11.95 -31.02
CA ALA A 278 -17.68 -10.62 -30.43
C ALA A 278 -19.01 -9.89 -30.27
N TYR A 279 -19.47 -9.86 -29.04
CA TYR A 279 -20.60 -9.09 -28.59
C TYR A 279 -20.22 -8.41 -27.29
N ILE A 280 -20.35 -7.09 -27.26
CA ILE A 280 -20.23 -6.28 -26.06
C ILE A 280 -21.63 -5.74 -25.74
N ASN A 281 -22.09 -5.97 -24.51
CA ASN A 281 -23.36 -5.41 -24.02
C ASN A 281 -23.40 -3.87 -24.17
N PRO A 282 -24.60 -3.26 -24.22
CA PRO A 282 -24.74 -1.83 -24.38
C PRO A 282 -23.90 -1.02 -23.37
N ILE A 283 -23.05 -0.14 -23.89
CA ILE A 283 -22.21 0.80 -23.16
C ILE A 283 -22.94 2.16 -23.13
N PRO A 284 -23.38 2.66 -21.96
CA PRO A 284 -24.04 3.95 -21.87
C PRO A 284 -23.12 5.09 -22.32
N LEU A 285 -23.62 6.01 -23.15
CA LEU A 285 -22.88 7.19 -23.57
C LEU A 285 -22.95 8.29 -22.48
N PRO A 286 -21.81 8.86 -22.05
CA PRO A 286 -21.79 9.86 -20.99
C PRO A 286 -22.27 11.23 -21.48
N GLU A 287 -22.90 12.04 -20.62
CA GLU A 287 -23.13 13.45 -20.94
C GLU A 287 -21.79 14.18 -21.13
N THR A 288 -21.63 14.92 -22.24
CA THR A 288 -20.39 15.62 -22.55
C THR A 288 -20.62 16.80 -23.51
N ASP A 289 -19.84 17.87 -23.32
CA ASP A 289 -19.69 18.96 -24.28
C ASP A 289 -18.50 18.76 -25.23
N LEU A 290 -17.64 17.77 -24.95
CA LEU A 290 -16.49 17.42 -25.77
C LEU A 290 -16.92 16.97 -27.17
N THR A 291 -16.08 17.26 -28.16
CA THR A 291 -16.27 16.84 -29.56
C THR A 291 -15.45 15.59 -29.92
N GLU A 292 -14.63 15.11 -28.99
CA GLU A 292 -13.73 13.98 -29.18
C GLU A 292 -13.58 13.20 -27.87
N LEU A 293 -13.66 11.88 -27.95
CA LEU A 293 -13.61 10.96 -26.81
C LEU A 293 -12.92 9.65 -27.19
N TRP A 294 -12.35 9.00 -26.18
CA TRP A 294 -11.63 7.73 -26.29
C TRP A 294 -12.31 6.67 -25.42
N LEU A 295 -12.76 5.57 -26.02
CA LEU A 295 -13.38 4.43 -25.38
C LEU A 295 -12.35 3.31 -25.22
N VAL A 296 -12.08 2.96 -23.96
CA VAL A 296 -11.13 1.91 -23.61
C VAL A 296 -11.84 0.89 -22.73
N TYR A 297 -11.61 -0.38 -23.03
CA TYR A 297 -11.92 -1.46 -22.11
C TYR A 297 -10.90 -1.40 -20.98
N ASP A 298 -11.32 -1.37 -19.72
CA ASP A 298 -10.52 -1.37 -18.48
C ASP A 298 -11.07 -2.41 -17.49
N GLY A 299 -10.88 -3.70 -17.79
CA GLY A 299 -11.40 -4.79 -16.98
C GLY A 299 -10.68 -6.13 -17.22
N PRO A 300 -10.96 -7.16 -16.39
CA PRO A 300 -10.35 -8.48 -16.51
C PRO A 300 -10.99 -9.30 -17.63
N PRO A 301 -10.28 -10.29 -18.21
CA PRO A 301 -10.81 -11.07 -19.33
C PRO A 301 -12.18 -11.67 -18.95
N ASP A 302 -13.17 -11.48 -19.81
CA ASP A 302 -14.51 -12.04 -19.68
C ASP A 302 -14.55 -13.37 -20.44
N ASP A 303 -15.23 -14.36 -19.85
CA ASP A 303 -15.28 -15.71 -20.42
C ASP A 303 -16.03 -15.71 -21.75
N ASP A 304 -15.52 -16.46 -22.72
CA ASP A 304 -16.33 -16.85 -23.87
C ASP A 304 -17.44 -17.84 -23.45
N SER A 305 -18.39 -18.08 -24.34
CA SER A 305 -19.39 -19.15 -24.13
C SER A 305 -18.82 -20.60 -24.11
N SER A 306 -17.49 -20.77 -24.16
CA SER A 306 -16.77 -22.05 -24.40
C SER A 306 -15.57 -22.36 -23.48
N GLY A 307 -15.22 -21.52 -22.50
CA GLY A 307 -14.03 -21.61 -21.65
C GLY A 307 -12.66 -21.23 -22.25
N SER A 308 -12.56 -20.34 -23.25
CA SER A 308 -11.26 -19.83 -23.74
C SER A 308 -10.86 -18.47 -23.14
N ASN A 309 -9.55 -18.28 -22.88
CA ASN A 309 -8.97 -17.16 -22.14
C ASN A 309 -8.90 -15.82 -22.90
N CYS A 310 -9.57 -15.68 -24.04
CA CYS A 310 -9.47 -14.48 -24.87
C CYS A 310 -10.81 -13.74 -24.92
N MET A 311 -10.77 -12.41 -24.71
CA MET A 311 -11.89 -11.47 -24.78
C MET A 311 -12.61 -11.47 -26.13
N ASN A 312 -13.44 -12.49 -26.38
CA ASN A 312 -14.25 -12.59 -27.58
C ASN A 312 -15.73 -12.31 -27.32
N TYR A 313 -16.13 -12.02 -26.08
CA TYR A 313 -17.51 -11.76 -25.67
C TYR A 313 -17.47 -11.03 -24.32
N SER A 314 -18.27 -9.98 -24.11
CA SER A 314 -18.40 -9.31 -22.81
C SER A 314 -19.84 -8.96 -22.47
N ASN A 315 -20.32 -9.47 -21.34
CA ASN A 315 -21.61 -9.06 -20.76
C ASN A 315 -21.49 -7.81 -19.87
N ARG A 316 -20.29 -7.27 -19.73
CA ARG A 316 -19.96 -6.23 -18.75
C ARG A 316 -19.78 -4.90 -19.48
N GLY A 317 -20.84 -4.09 -19.54
CA GLY A 317 -20.74 -2.72 -20.07
C GLY A 317 -19.97 -1.77 -19.13
N ASN A 318 -19.90 -2.11 -17.84
CA ASN A 318 -19.28 -1.27 -16.79
C ASN A 318 -17.75 -1.29 -16.77
N VAL A 319 -17.11 -2.14 -17.57
CA VAL A 319 -15.64 -2.17 -17.76
C VAL A 319 -15.19 -1.35 -18.96
N PHE A 320 -16.10 -0.64 -19.63
CA PHE A 320 -15.75 0.28 -20.70
C PHE A 320 -15.82 1.72 -20.18
N HIS A 321 -14.76 2.47 -20.44
CA HIS A 321 -14.56 3.81 -19.89
C HIS A 321 -14.27 4.81 -21.01
N PHE A 322 -14.85 6.01 -20.87
CA PHE A 322 -14.63 7.14 -21.77
C PHE A 322 -13.57 8.08 -21.20
N TYR A 323 -12.70 8.59 -22.06
CA TYR A 323 -11.64 9.52 -21.69
C TYR A 323 -11.63 10.70 -22.66
N ASN A 324 -11.21 11.86 -22.16
CA ASN A 324 -11.10 13.10 -22.94
C ASN A 324 -9.76 13.23 -23.69
N ALA A 325 -8.87 12.23 -23.57
CA ALA A 325 -7.58 12.18 -24.21
C ALA A 325 -7.19 10.73 -24.55
N ASN A 326 -6.28 10.57 -25.50
CA ASN A 326 -5.73 9.27 -25.88
C ASN A 326 -4.87 8.70 -24.74
N LEU A 327 -5.17 7.48 -24.31
CA LEU A 327 -4.49 6.79 -23.21
C LEU A 327 -3.28 5.94 -23.61
N GLY A 328 -2.89 5.93 -24.89
CA GLY A 328 -1.73 5.18 -25.38
C GLY A 328 -2.04 3.73 -25.82
N PRO A 329 -1.04 3.01 -26.40
CA PRO A 329 0.39 3.31 -26.43
C PRO A 329 0.76 3.96 -27.78
N GLY A 330 0.90 5.28 -27.80
CA GLY A 330 1.46 5.95 -28.98
C GLY A 330 2.98 5.84 -28.95
N TYR A 331 3.56 4.92 -29.72
CA TYR A 331 5.00 4.97 -30.00
C TYR A 331 5.37 6.32 -30.65
N PRO A 332 6.65 6.74 -30.62
CA PRO A 332 7.12 7.87 -31.39
C PRO A 332 6.75 7.68 -32.87
N GLY A 333 5.83 8.51 -33.37
CA GLY A 333 5.19 8.29 -34.67
C GLY A 333 3.71 7.90 -34.61
N CYS A 334 3.00 8.09 -33.50
CA CYS A 334 1.54 7.96 -33.49
C CYS A 334 0.88 9.28 -33.03
N GLY A 335 1.65 10.37 -33.12
CA GLY A 335 1.42 11.76 -32.69
C GLY A 335 0.83 12.00 -31.28
N GLY A 336 0.68 10.97 -30.45
CA GLY A 336 0.87 11.19 -29.02
C GLY A 336 2.35 11.48 -28.78
N LYS A 337 2.69 12.33 -27.80
CA LYS A 337 3.99 12.17 -27.14
C LYS A 337 4.08 10.69 -26.73
N PRO A 338 5.26 10.04 -26.78
CA PRO A 338 5.43 8.76 -26.10
C PRO A 338 5.10 9.02 -24.63
N VAL A 339 3.85 8.74 -24.25
CA VAL A 339 3.55 8.42 -22.88
C VAL A 339 4.31 7.12 -22.71
N PRO A 340 5.25 7.01 -21.76
CA PRO A 340 5.73 5.70 -21.37
C PRO A 340 4.51 4.78 -21.21
N THR A 341 4.66 3.48 -21.40
CA THR A 341 3.70 2.48 -20.92
C THR A 341 3.63 2.58 -19.40
N ASP A 342 3.13 3.71 -18.92
CA ASP A 342 3.25 4.16 -17.56
C ASP A 342 2.04 3.54 -16.90
N ALA A 343 2.26 2.39 -16.26
CA ALA A 343 1.29 1.72 -15.39
C ALA A 343 0.78 2.62 -14.24
N CYS A 344 1.24 3.88 -14.25
CA CYS A 344 1.23 4.87 -13.21
C CYS A 344 0.59 6.20 -13.62
N ALA A 345 0.18 6.34 -14.89
CA ALA A 345 -0.60 7.48 -15.28
C ALA A 345 -1.92 7.51 -14.46
N ASP A 346 -2.17 8.60 -13.74
CA ASP A 346 -3.44 8.88 -13.04
C ASP A 346 -4.53 9.19 -14.07
N ILE A 347 -4.89 8.16 -14.82
CA ILE A 347 -5.84 8.23 -15.91
C ILE A 347 -7.24 8.16 -15.30
N LYS A 348 -7.92 9.30 -15.31
CA LYS A 348 -9.27 9.46 -14.78
C LYS A 348 -10.32 9.33 -15.90
N PRO A 349 -11.20 8.30 -15.88
CA PRO A 349 -12.33 8.25 -16.79
C PRO A 349 -13.28 9.43 -16.58
N LEU A 350 -13.95 9.86 -17.65
CA LEU A 350 -14.97 10.89 -17.60
C LEU A 350 -16.09 10.46 -16.63
N GLY A 351 -16.47 11.36 -15.72
CA GLY A 351 -17.52 11.11 -14.71
C GLY A 351 -17.15 10.09 -13.62
N HIS A 352 -15.87 9.73 -13.49
CA HIS A 352 -15.38 8.83 -12.45
C HIS A 352 -14.33 9.52 -11.60
N SER A 353 -14.22 9.08 -10.36
CA SER A 353 -13.21 9.43 -9.38
C SER A 353 -12.33 8.21 -9.10
N ILE A 354 -11.09 8.41 -8.67
CA ILE A 354 -10.13 7.32 -8.48
C ILE A 354 -9.99 6.98 -7.00
N ILE A 355 -10.21 5.71 -6.65
CA ILE A 355 -9.83 5.16 -5.35
C ILE A 355 -8.62 4.25 -5.57
N HIS A 356 -7.49 4.60 -4.97
CA HIS A 356 -6.31 3.73 -4.88
C HIS A 356 -6.51 2.81 -3.68
N PHE A 357 -6.86 1.55 -3.90
CA PHE A 357 -7.03 0.55 -2.84
C PHE A 357 -5.71 -0.18 -2.58
N ARG A 358 -5.26 -0.17 -1.33
CA ARG A 358 -4.10 -0.94 -0.93
C ARG A 358 -4.48 -2.39 -0.63
N TYR A 359 -3.99 -3.31 -1.45
CA TYR A 359 -4.13 -4.75 -1.23
C TYR A 359 -3.35 -5.23 -0.02
N ILE A 360 -3.90 -6.27 0.60
CA ILE A 360 -3.38 -6.94 1.78
C ILE A 360 -3.45 -8.42 1.45
N TRP A 361 -2.35 -9.17 1.52
CA TRP A 361 -2.45 -10.61 1.26
C TRP A 361 -2.82 -11.37 2.53
N ALA A 362 -3.68 -12.39 2.39
CA ALA A 362 -4.26 -13.16 3.49
C ALA A 362 -4.07 -14.69 3.35
N GLY A 363 -2.89 -15.15 2.92
CA GLY A 363 -2.61 -16.60 2.86
C GLY A 363 -2.32 -17.19 4.25
N GLN A 364 -2.70 -18.45 4.49
CA GLN A 364 -2.60 -19.13 5.80
C GLN A 364 -3.36 -18.50 6.98
N LYS A 365 -4.36 -17.64 6.73
CA LYS A 365 -4.97 -16.77 7.76
C LYS A 365 -3.97 -15.78 8.39
N THR A 366 -2.80 -15.58 7.78
CA THR A 366 -1.85 -14.51 8.14
C THR A 366 -2.04 -13.37 7.15
N PHE A 367 -2.14 -12.15 7.65
CA PHE A 367 -2.15 -10.96 6.80
C PHE A 367 -0.74 -10.43 6.69
N THR A 368 -0.33 -10.03 5.49
CA THR A 368 0.88 -9.22 5.33
C THR A 368 0.56 -7.89 4.70
N TYR A 369 1.14 -6.84 5.28
CA TYR A 369 1.18 -5.53 4.66
C TYR A 369 2.18 -5.51 3.50
N PHE A 370 3.04 -6.53 3.38
CA PHE A 370 4.09 -6.64 2.38
C PHE A 370 3.91 -7.86 1.49
N PRO A 371 2.83 -7.92 0.67
CA PRO A 371 2.62 -9.05 -0.23
C PRO A 371 3.74 -9.09 -1.26
N ARG A 372 4.23 -10.29 -1.58
CA ARG A 372 5.11 -10.48 -2.74
C ARG A 372 4.30 -10.48 -4.03
N ASP A 373 4.93 -10.16 -5.15
CA ASP A 373 4.30 -10.08 -6.46
C ASP A 373 3.51 -11.34 -6.82
N GLU A 374 4.02 -12.54 -6.47
CA GLU A 374 3.37 -13.82 -6.79
C GLU A 374 2.04 -14.06 -6.04
N PHE A 375 1.79 -13.24 -5.02
CA PHE A 375 0.61 -13.28 -4.17
C PHE A 375 -0.40 -12.18 -4.46
N MET A 376 -0.01 -11.15 -5.21
CA MET A 376 -0.91 -10.08 -5.59
C MET A 376 -1.71 -10.53 -6.82
N PRO A 377 -3.05 -10.41 -6.80
CA PRO A 377 -3.82 -10.60 -8.02
C PRO A 377 -3.53 -9.45 -8.98
N THR A 378 -3.76 -9.65 -10.27
CA THR A 378 -3.64 -8.55 -11.25
C THR A 378 -4.84 -7.58 -11.19
N TRP A 379 -5.95 -8.01 -10.59
CA TRP A 379 -7.15 -7.18 -10.39
C TRP A 379 -7.92 -7.60 -9.13
N VAL A 380 -8.69 -6.66 -8.58
CA VAL A 380 -9.65 -6.91 -7.50
C VAL A 380 -11.00 -6.26 -7.82
N MET A 381 -12.05 -6.66 -7.10
CA MET A 381 -13.36 -6.02 -7.17
C MET A 381 -13.51 -5.04 -6.01
N PHE A 382 -13.93 -3.82 -6.29
CA PHE A 382 -14.32 -2.81 -5.32
C PHE A 382 -15.80 -2.51 -5.48
N GLU A 383 -16.60 -2.96 -4.53
CA GLU A 383 -18.05 -2.82 -4.58
C GLU A 383 -18.45 -1.56 -3.83
N VAL A 384 -19.05 -0.58 -4.51
CA VAL A 384 -19.56 0.65 -3.89
C VAL A 384 -21.08 0.67 -4.02
N ASN A 385 -21.80 0.67 -2.91
CA ASN A 385 -23.27 0.60 -2.88
C ASN A 385 -23.86 -0.60 -3.64
N ASN A 386 -23.19 -1.76 -3.58
CA ASN A 386 -23.48 -2.97 -4.36
C ASN A 386 -23.30 -2.81 -5.88
N VAL A 387 -22.52 -1.83 -6.32
CA VAL A 387 -22.09 -1.66 -7.70
C VAL A 387 -20.64 -2.10 -7.81
N ASP A 388 -20.40 -3.12 -8.64
CA ASP A 388 -19.09 -3.69 -8.91
C ASP A 388 -18.24 -2.69 -9.73
N THR A 389 -17.13 -2.22 -9.12
CA THR A 389 -16.05 -1.46 -9.78
C THR A 389 -14.82 -2.35 -9.88
N PHE A 390 -14.25 -2.49 -11.06
CA PHE A 390 -13.02 -3.25 -11.24
C PHE A 390 -11.82 -2.40 -10.88
N CYS A 391 -10.84 -2.97 -10.19
CA CYS A 391 -9.59 -2.29 -9.90
C CYS A 391 -8.42 -3.05 -10.50
N VAL A 392 -7.53 -2.32 -11.15
CA VAL A 392 -6.35 -2.88 -11.81
C VAL A 392 -5.12 -2.58 -10.96
N GLN A 393 -4.20 -3.53 -10.85
CA GLN A 393 -2.95 -3.32 -10.14
C GLN A 393 -2.12 -2.19 -10.78
N GLU A 394 -1.55 -1.33 -9.94
CA GLU A 394 -0.72 -0.20 -10.36
C GLU A 394 0.75 -0.62 -10.37
N GLY A 395 1.28 -0.86 -11.57
CA GLY A 395 2.60 -1.45 -11.74
C GLY A 395 2.71 -2.81 -11.06
N LYS A 396 3.81 -3.05 -10.35
CA LYS A 396 4.00 -4.25 -9.51
C LYS A 396 3.78 -3.96 -8.02
N SER A 397 3.07 -2.89 -7.71
CA SER A 397 2.84 -2.43 -6.35
C SER A 397 1.62 -3.12 -5.70
N PRO A 398 1.45 -3.02 -4.36
CA PRO A 398 0.23 -3.48 -3.69
C PRO A 398 -0.96 -2.52 -3.86
N TRP A 399 -0.88 -1.53 -4.74
CA TRP A 399 -1.96 -0.57 -4.96
C TRP A 399 -2.77 -0.91 -6.20
N PHE A 400 -4.08 -0.70 -6.11
CA PHE A 400 -5.04 -1.00 -7.15
C PHE A 400 -5.86 0.25 -7.46
N ARG A 401 -5.90 0.62 -8.73
CA ARG A 401 -6.66 1.77 -9.22
C ARG A 401 -8.10 1.39 -9.47
N CYS A 402 -9.03 1.97 -8.72
CA CYS A 402 -10.47 1.73 -8.86
C CYS A 402 -11.19 2.97 -9.40
N PRO A 403 -11.63 3.00 -10.68
CA PRO A 403 -12.44 4.07 -11.23
C PRO A 403 -13.90 3.98 -10.75
N VAL A 404 -14.25 4.75 -9.72
CA VAL A 404 -15.59 4.75 -9.12
C VAL A 404 -16.45 5.87 -9.74
N PRO A 405 -17.68 5.61 -10.22
CA PRO A 405 -18.55 6.65 -10.76
C PRO A 405 -18.80 7.77 -9.75
N ASP A 406 -18.75 9.04 -10.19
CA ASP A 406 -18.94 10.21 -9.32
C ASP A 406 -20.31 10.20 -8.60
N THR A 407 -21.32 9.55 -9.21
CA THR A 407 -22.66 9.37 -8.63
C THR A 407 -22.68 8.44 -7.41
N SER A 408 -21.62 7.68 -7.17
CA SER A 408 -21.49 6.76 -6.03
C SER A 408 -21.06 7.46 -4.74
N PHE A 409 -20.63 8.72 -4.83
CA PHE A 409 -20.15 9.53 -3.71
C PHE A 409 -21.32 10.30 -3.07
N PHE A 410 -21.83 9.78 -1.96
CA PHE A 410 -22.85 10.44 -1.15
C PHE A 410 -22.73 10.05 0.33
N GLU A 411 -23.37 10.81 1.21
CA GLU A 411 -23.34 10.55 2.66
C GLU A 411 -23.98 9.19 3.00
N GLY A 412 -23.24 8.33 3.69
CA GLY A 412 -23.68 6.97 4.03
C GLY A 412 -23.46 5.93 2.94
N ALA A 413 -22.71 6.26 1.88
CA ALA A 413 -22.28 5.28 0.89
C ALA A 413 -21.47 4.15 1.53
N THR A 414 -21.67 2.94 1.02
CA THR A 414 -21.02 1.72 1.52
C THR A 414 -20.00 1.20 0.53
N TRP A 415 -18.95 0.54 1.03
CA TRP A 415 -17.95 -0.10 0.17
C TRP A 415 -17.44 -1.42 0.75
N ARG A 416 -16.93 -2.29 -0.13
CA ARG A 416 -16.04 -3.42 0.23
C ARG A 416 -15.09 -3.76 -0.91
N ALA A 417 -13.98 -4.43 -0.59
CA ALA A 417 -13.03 -4.96 -1.57
C ALA A 417 -13.01 -6.49 -1.53
N VAL A 418 -12.97 -7.15 -2.69
CA VAL A 418 -13.05 -8.60 -2.86
C VAL A 418 -12.01 -9.07 -3.88
N ASP A 419 -11.16 -10.02 -3.51
CA ASP A 419 -10.26 -10.69 -4.46
C ASP A 419 -10.96 -11.92 -5.07
N ARG A 420 -11.63 -11.68 -6.21
CA ARG A 420 -12.27 -12.75 -7.00
C ARG A 420 -11.29 -13.47 -7.92
N ALA A 421 -10.15 -12.86 -8.24
CA ALA A 421 -9.13 -13.44 -9.12
C ALA A 421 -8.44 -14.65 -8.47
N SER A 422 -7.97 -14.48 -7.24
CA SER A 422 -7.37 -15.55 -6.45
C SER A 422 -8.40 -16.61 -6.05
N ALA A 423 -9.68 -16.25 -5.91
CA ALA A 423 -10.75 -17.19 -5.59
C ALA A 423 -10.84 -18.33 -6.63
N VAL A 424 -10.68 -18.01 -7.92
CA VAL A 424 -10.57 -19.00 -9.00
C VAL A 424 -9.33 -19.89 -8.84
N LYS A 425 -8.18 -19.29 -8.50
CA LYS A 425 -6.91 -20.01 -8.31
C LYS A 425 -6.96 -20.99 -7.13
N PHE A 426 -7.71 -20.66 -6.08
CA PHE A 426 -7.77 -21.43 -4.83
C PHE A 426 -9.08 -22.22 -4.63
N ASP A 427 -9.97 -22.28 -5.63
CA ASP A 427 -11.27 -22.96 -5.57
C ASP A 427 -12.15 -22.47 -4.40
N THR A 428 -12.20 -21.15 -4.19
CA THR A 428 -13.06 -20.48 -3.20
C THR A 428 -14.05 -19.53 -3.89
N ALA A 429 -15.18 -19.21 -3.22
CA ALA A 429 -16.18 -18.29 -3.77
C ALA A 429 -15.71 -16.83 -3.75
N GLU A 430 -15.03 -16.44 -2.68
CA GLU A 430 -14.30 -15.17 -2.55
C GLU A 430 -12.98 -15.51 -1.84
N TRP A 431 -11.88 -14.92 -2.29
CA TRP A 431 -10.61 -14.94 -1.57
C TRP A 431 -10.44 -13.55 -0.98
N ASN A 432 -10.05 -13.45 0.29
CA ASN A 432 -9.72 -12.19 0.96
C ASN A 432 -10.73 -11.03 0.74
N THR A 433 -11.83 -11.06 1.49
CA THR A 433 -12.89 -10.06 1.44
C THR A 433 -12.77 -9.09 2.61
N VAL A 434 -12.64 -7.80 2.31
CA VAL A 434 -12.89 -6.75 3.29
C VAL A 434 -14.39 -6.69 3.52
N CYS A 435 -14.84 -6.65 4.77
CA CYS A 435 -16.27 -6.55 5.01
C CYS A 435 -16.86 -5.17 4.66
N PRO A 436 -18.18 -5.11 4.40
CA PRO A 436 -18.87 -3.85 4.09
C PRO A 436 -18.65 -2.76 5.15
N ARG A 437 -18.38 -1.54 4.68
CA ARG A 437 -18.09 -0.36 5.52
C ARG A 437 -18.87 0.85 5.05
N GLU A 438 -19.24 1.73 5.98
CA GLU A 438 -20.06 2.93 5.75
C GLU A 438 -19.25 4.24 5.68
N ASN A 439 -17.91 4.16 5.72
CA ASN A 439 -17.02 5.32 5.75
C ASN A 439 -16.54 5.76 4.35
N PHE A 440 -17.32 5.48 3.29
CA PHE A 440 -16.97 5.91 1.94
C PHE A 440 -17.01 7.44 1.80
N PRO A 441 -16.10 8.09 1.05
CA PRO A 441 -16.12 9.54 0.86
C PRO A 441 -17.43 10.02 0.23
N ALA A 442 -17.98 11.11 0.76
CA ALA A 442 -19.24 11.68 0.25
C ALA A 442 -19.05 12.62 -0.96
N LYS A 443 -17.80 12.93 -1.34
CA LYS A 443 -17.49 13.84 -2.44
C LYS A 443 -16.59 13.13 -3.47
N PRO A 444 -16.86 13.29 -4.77
CA PRO A 444 -15.95 12.87 -5.82
C PRO A 444 -14.54 13.44 -5.63
N GLY A 445 -13.52 12.63 -5.91
CA GLY A 445 -12.11 12.99 -5.75
C GLY A 445 -11.18 11.78 -5.83
N THR A 446 -9.87 12.03 -5.85
CA THR A 446 -8.85 10.98 -5.77
C THR A 446 -8.54 10.67 -4.30
N TYR A 447 -8.64 9.39 -3.92
CA TYR A 447 -8.39 8.95 -2.54
C TYR A 447 -7.53 7.69 -2.47
N TRP A 448 -6.71 7.58 -1.44
CA TRP A 448 -5.97 6.38 -1.07
C TRP A 448 -6.64 5.71 0.10
N LEU A 449 -7.07 4.48 -0.12
CA LEU A 449 -7.72 3.63 0.85
C LEU A 449 -6.75 2.58 1.37
N ARG A 450 -6.52 2.61 2.67
CA ARG A 450 -5.51 1.76 3.32
C ARG A 450 -6.06 1.14 4.59
N TRP A 451 -5.68 -0.10 4.86
CA TRP A 451 -5.88 -0.71 6.16
C TRP A 451 -4.96 -0.09 7.19
N THR A 452 -5.54 0.34 8.31
CA THR A 452 -4.83 1.14 9.30
C THR A 452 -4.93 0.62 10.72
N TYR A 453 -5.81 -0.31 11.06
CA TYR A 453 -5.87 -0.84 12.43
C TYR A 453 -6.65 -2.16 12.47
N GLY A 454 -6.40 -3.00 13.47
CA GLY A 454 -7.13 -4.23 13.76
C GLY A 454 -7.02 -5.30 12.68
N LYS A 455 -7.68 -6.44 12.88
CA LYS A 455 -7.51 -7.59 12.00
C LYS A 455 -8.51 -7.57 10.83
N PRO A 456 -8.07 -7.69 9.56
CA PRO A 456 -8.94 -7.48 8.41
C PRO A 456 -10.14 -8.44 8.32
N ASP A 457 -10.04 -9.65 8.88
CA ASP A 457 -11.11 -10.65 8.94
C ASP A 457 -12.09 -10.44 10.10
N ILE A 458 -11.80 -9.50 11.02
CA ILE A 458 -12.66 -9.15 12.14
C ILE A 458 -13.19 -7.74 11.91
N CYS A 459 -14.42 -7.64 11.42
CA CYS A 459 -15.04 -6.38 11.04
C CYS A 459 -15.17 -5.39 12.19
N GLU A 460 -15.36 -5.90 13.39
CA GLU A 460 -15.54 -5.10 14.60
C GLU A 460 -14.26 -4.39 15.03
N THR A 461 -13.09 -4.90 14.61
CA THR A 461 -11.79 -4.34 15.03
C THR A 461 -11.01 -3.70 13.89
N SER A 462 -11.21 -4.14 12.65
CA SER A 462 -10.47 -3.58 11.52
C SER A 462 -10.93 -2.17 11.14
N GLU A 463 -9.97 -1.30 10.85
CA GLU A 463 -10.20 0.06 10.35
C GLU A 463 -9.45 0.27 9.04
N PHE A 464 -10.09 0.99 8.13
CA PHE A 464 -9.54 1.39 6.85
C PHE A 464 -9.83 2.87 6.67
N ASP A 465 -8.84 3.63 6.27
CA ASP A 465 -8.96 5.08 6.12
C ASP A 465 -8.77 5.52 4.68
N PHE A 466 -9.63 6.44 4.24
CA PHE A 466 -9.44 7.22 3.03
C PHE A 466 -8.59 8.44 3.34
N THR A 467 -7.57 8.65 2.54
CA THR A 467 -6.69 9.82 2.59
C THR A 467 -6.63 10.47 1.22
N ASN A 468 -6.30 11.76 1.17
CA ASN A 468 -6.09 12.50 -0.08
C ASN A 468 -4.61 12.67 -0.42
N PHE A 469 -3.75 11.85 0.20
CA PHE A 469 -2.30 11.81 -0.01
C PHE A 469 -1.87 10.36 -0.02
N TYR A 470 -0.71 10.07 -0.63
CA TYR A 470 -0.17 8.72 -0.64
C TYR A 470 0.37 8.31 0.74
N PRO A 471 -0.31 7.40 1.47
CA PRO A 471 -0.08 7.22 2.90
C PRO A 471 1.16 6.38 3.24
N ASP A 472 1.64 5.58 2.28
CA ASP A 472 2.91 4.84 2.40
C ASP A 472 4.10 5.68 1.90
N GLY A 473 3.85 6.79 1.20
CA GLY A 473 4.76 7.67 0.46
C GLY A 473 5.78 6.97 -0.45
N ALA A 474 6.37 7.76 -1.36
CA ALA A 474 7.17 7.23 -2.47
C ALA A 474 8.39 6.41 -2.01
N GLU A 475 8.82 6.58 -0.76
CA GLU A 475 10.03 5.93 -0.23
C GLU A 475 9.86 4.45 0.09
N TYR A 476 8.64 3.98 0.34
CA TYR A 476 8.44 2.54 0.58
C TYR A 476 8.51 1.75 -0.71
N ALA A 477 7.95 2.33 -1.76
CA ALA A 477 7.88 1.71 -3.05
C ALA A 477 9.24 1.58 -3.75
N SER A 478 10.15 2.53 -3.53
CA SER A 478 11.52 2.44 -4.02
C SER A 478 12.38 1.39 -3.29
N ASN A 479 11.87 0.81 -2.20
CA ASN A 479 12.62 -0.01 -1.26
C ASN A 479 12.10 -1.44 -1.10
N ALA A 480 10.80 -1.65 -1.28
CA ALA A 480 10.23 -2.97 -1.43
C ALA A 480 10.64 -3.52 -2.80
N ALA A 481 10.87 -4.83 -2.92
CA ALA A 481 11.27 -5.48 -4.17
C ALA A 481 10.19 -5.46 -5.28
N TRP A 482 9.22 -4.55 -5.18
CA TRP A 482 8.03 -4.39 -6.02
C TRP A 482 8.29 -3.65 -7.34
N GLY A 483 9.54 -3.34 -7.69
CA GLY A 483 9.88 -2.82 -9.02
C GLY A 483 9.24 -1.47 -9.37
N ASP A 484 8.65 -1.38 -10.57
CA ASP A 484 8.07 -0.16 -11.16
C ASP A 484 6.85 0.32 -10.36
N PHE A 485 6.94 1.56 -9.87
CA PHE A 485 6.00 2.15 -8.94
C PHE A 485 5.47 3.49 -9.42
N CYS A 486 4.22 3.76 -9.05
CA CYS A 486 3.36 4.68 -9.77
C CYS A 486 3.10 6.05 -9.19
N PHE A 487 3.72 6.35 -8.06
CA PHE A 487 3.50 7.61 -7.39
C PHE A 487 4.83 8.34 -7.25
N ASP A 488 4.84 9.58 -7.73
CA ASP A 488 6.01 10.46 -7.63
C ASP A 488 6.22 10.97 -6.20
N LYS A 489 7.34 11.67 -5.99
CA LYS A 489 7.67 12.32 -4.71
C LYS A 489 6.88 13.61 -4.47
N GLU A 490 6.11 14.08 -5.44
CA GLU A 490 5.41 15.38 -5.45
C GLU A 490 3.95 15.24 -5.00
N GLN A 491 3.45 14.02 -4.84
CA GLN A 491 2.14 13.77 -4.24
C GLN A 491 2.05 14.29 -2.80
N LEU A 492 1.00 15.10 -2.58
CA LEU A 492 0.64 15.87 -1.37
C LEU A 492 1.32 15.42 -0.07
N ASP A 493 2.07 16.34 0.54
CA ASP A 493 2.81 16.12 1.79
C ASP A 493 1.92 15.46 2.87
N ARG A 494 2.37 14.30 3.38
CA ARG A 494 1.75 13.68 4.55
C ARG A 494 1.67 14.71 5.69
N PRO A 495 0.63 14.68 6.55
CA PRO A 495 0.53 15.58 7.68
C PRO A 495 1.85 15.61 8.48
N PRO A 496 2.33 16.80 8.87
CA PRO A 496 3.58 16.90 9.60
C PRO A 496 3.50 16.13 10.92
N ILE A 497 4.66 15.66 11.39
CA ILE A 497 4.81 15.09 12.73
C ILE A 497 4.80 16.25 13.72
N GLU A 498 3.83 16.25 14.64
CA GLU A 498 3.62 17.32 15.63
C GLU A 498 4.15 16.89 17.00
N SER A 499 5.48 16.78 17.14
CA SER A 499 6.12 16.51 18.43
C SER A 499 6.54 17.81 19.13
N ASP A 500 6.34 17.90 20.46
CA ASP A 500 6.88 18.99 21.30
C ASP A 500 8.31 18.67 21.78
N GLY A 501 8.93 17.62 21.25
CA GLY A 501 10.16 17.03 21.76
C GLY A 501 11.20 16.70 20.68
N PHE A 502 12.02 15.69 20.96
CA PHE A 502 13.13 15.30 20.07
C PHE A 502 12.72 14.31 18.98
N PHE A 503 11.49 13.80 18.98
CA PHE A 503 10.99 12.90 17.94
C PHE A 503 10.66 13.67 16.64
N PRO A 504 11.02 13.15 15.45
CA PRO A 504 11.89 12.00 15.22
C PRO A 504 13.32 12.29 15.66
N TRP A 505 13.99 11.28 16.24
CA TRP A 505 15.30 11.39 16.90
C TRP A 505 16.50 11.57 15.93
N ASN A 506 16.40 12.58 15.06
CA ASN A 506 17.41 12.93 14.06
C ASN A 506 18.79 13.13 14.68
N GLU A 507 18.85 13.64 15.91
CA GLU A 507 20.11 13.94 16.59
C GLU A 507 20.94 12.69 16.88
N THR A 508 20.34 11.52 17.09
CA THR A 508 21.06 10.26 17.31
C THR A 508 21.37 9.55 15.99
N TYR A 509 20.96 10.13 14.86
CA TYR A 509 21.01 9.51 13.53
C TYR A 509 20.37 8.13 13.49
N TYR A 510 19.40 7.88 14.38
CA TYR A 510 18.71 6.59 14.53
C TYR A 510 19.66 5.41 14.81
N LYS A 511 20.82 5.70 15.41
CA LYS A 511 21.84 4.72 15.75
C LYS A 511 21.86 4.45 17.25
N TYR A 512 22.21 3.21 17.56
CA TYR A 512 22.64 2.78 18.88
C TYR A 512 24.15 2.53 18.85
N ASP A 513 24.79 2.37 20.00
CA ASP A 513 26.25 2.14 20.04
C ASP A 513 26.63 0.82 19.34
N TYR A 514 25.74 -0.17 19.34
CA TYR A 514 25.95 -1.51 18.76
C TYR A 514 24.71 -2.04 18.02
N GLY A 515 24.04 -1.15 17.31
CA GLY A 515 22.87 -1.43 16.48
C GLY A 515 22.29 -0.14 15.91
N GLY A 516 21.10 -0.22 15.34
CA GLY A 516 20.40 0.99 14.88
C GLY A 516 19.07 0.64 14.24
N SER A 517 18.41 1.68 13.71
CA SER A 517 17.21 1.50 12.91
C SER A 517 17.44 0.47 11.81
N ILE A 518 16.51 -0.48 11.66
CA ILE A 518 16.58 -1.48 10.60
C ILE A 518 16.48 -0.82 9.20
N ALA A 519 15.98 0.43 9.12
CA ALA A 519 15.99 1.22 7.88
C ALA A 519 17.39 1.30 7.23
N GLN A 520 18.46 1.23 8.01
CA GLN A 520 19.84 1.27 7.49
C GLN A 520 20.19 0.12 6.53
N TYR A 521 19.40 -0.95 6.55
CA TYR A 521 19.59 -2.14 5.71
C TYR A 521 18.84 -2.07 4.37
N TYR A 522 18.06 -1.01 4.11
CA TYR A 522 17.36 -0.76 2.85
C TYR A 522 18.22 0.02 1.85
N ASP A 523 17.77 0.05 0.60
CA ASP A 523 18.54 0.62 -0.52
C ASP A 523 18.48 2.16 -0.51
N ASP A 524 17.35 2.72 -0.06
CA ASP A 524 17.19 4.11 0.40
C ASP A 524 16.88 4.15 1.91
N PRO A 525 17.90 4.13 2.78
CA PRO A 525 17.73 4.21 4.22
C PRO A 525 17.05 5.48 4.72
N VAL A 526 17.29 6.62 4.05
CA VAL A 526 16.76 7.92 4.47
C VAL A 526 15.26 7.95 4.23
N GLY A 527 14.83 7.51 3.05
CA GLY A 527 13.43 7.41 2.73
C GLY A 527 12.69 6.41 3.63
N MET A 528 13.26 5.22 3.82
CA MET A 528 12.69 4.22 4.72
C MET A 528 12.54 4.74 6.16
N GLN A 529 13.56 5.44 6.67
CA GLN A 529 13.50 6.04 8.00
C GLN A 529 12.39 7.09 8.12
N LYS A 530 12.19 7.94 7.09
CA LYS A 530 11.08 8.91 7.08
C LYS A 530 9.73 8.21 7.16
N LEU A 531 9.55 7.09 6.44
CA LEU A 531 8.33 6.32 6.61
C LEU A 531 8.20 5.76 8.01
N LEU A 532 9.24 5.12 8.56
CA LEU A 532 9.14 4.56 9.92
C LEU A 532 8.80 5.64 10.96
N ASN A 533 9.34 6.84 10.83
CA ASN A 533 8.98 7.97 11.70
C ASN A 533 7.48 8.31 11.57
N TYR A 534 6.96 8.38 10.35
CA TYR A 534 5.54 8.64 10.12
C TYR A 534 4.65 7.50 10.63
N PHE A 535 5.06 6.25 10.39
CA PHE A 535 4.36 5.07 10.86
C PHE A 535 4.26 5.06 12.38
N VAL A 536 5.38 5.24 13.09
CA VAL A 536 5.39 5.32 14.56
C VAL A 536 4.50 6.46 15.07
N TRP A 537 4.56 7.63 14.43
CA TRP A 537 3.70 8.76 14.77
C TRP A 537 2.20 8.44 14.60
N GLU A 538 1.85 7.79 13.50
CA GLU A 538 0.48 7.36 13.24
C GLU A 538 -0.01 6.33 14.26
N ARG A 539 0.82 5.31 14.55
CA ARG A 539 0.51 4.30 15.58
C ARG A 539 0.32 4.96 16.94
N TYR A 540 1.20 5.90 17.32
CA TYR A 540 1.05 6.66 18.56
C TYR A 540 -0.28 7.41 18.64
N LYS A 541 -0.68 8.11 17.58
CA LYS A 541 -1.96 8.85 17.56
C LYS A 541 -3.15 7.92 17.77
N ARG A 542 -3.15 6.75 17.12
CA ARG A 542 -4.22 5.73 17.29
C ARG A 542 -4.23 5.16 18.70
N TRP A 543 -3.06 4.75 19.21
CA TRP A 543 -2.92 4.27 20.57
C TRP A 543 -3.45 5.29 21.58
N LYS A 544 -3.08 6.57 21.42
CA LYS A 544 -3.52 7.66 22.29
C LYS A 544 -5.03 7.85 22.25
N ASP A 545 -5.62 7.89 21.06
CA ASP A 545 -7.07 8.07 20.88
C ASP A 545 -7.88 6.94 21.52
N LYS A 546 -7.43 5.69 21.33
CA LYS A 546 -8.14 4.51 21.84
C LYS A 546 -7.95 4.31 23.34
N TYR A 547 -6.71 4.42 23.83
CA TYR A 547 -6.32 3.91 25.13
C TYR A 547 -5.98 4.98 26.17
N VAL A 548 -5.87 6.27 25.83
CA VAL A 548 -5.65 7.29 26.86
C VAL A 548 -6.99 7.90 27.30
N LYS A 549 -7.36 7.71 28.57
CA LYS A 549 -8.56 8.32 29.17
C LYS A 549 -8.17 9.48 30.06
N TRP A 550 -8.96 10.54 30.05
CA TRP A 550 -8.63 11.83 30.65
C TRP A 550 -9.60 12.19 31.78
N ASP A 551 -9.14 13.09 32.64
CA ASP A 551 -9.94 13.79 33.63
C ASP A 551 -10.73 12.85 34.55
N ASP A 552 -12.06 12.95 34.58
CA ASP A 552 -12.93 12.19 35.49
C ASP A 552 -12.91 10.67 35.20
N ASP A 553 -12.56 10.26 33.97
CA ASP A 553 -12.32 8.86 33.64
C ASP A 553 -10.98 8.35 34.17
N ALA A 554 -10.14 9.23 34.74
CA ALA A 554 -8.90 8.94 35.44
C ALA A 554 -9.00 9.34 36.92
N CYS A 555 -8.33 10.41 37.34
CA CYS A 555 -8.35 10.93 38.72
C CYS A 555 -8.67 12.44 38.79
N GLY A 556 -9.52 12.91 37.88
CA GLY A 556 -10.01 14.28 37.80
C GLY A 556 -9.13 15.20 36.94
N ALA A 557 -9.48 16.49 36.90
CA ALA A 557 -8.97 17.46 35.95
C ALA A 557 -7.43 17.47 35.77
N GLY A 558 -6.99 17.30 34.52
CA GLY A 558 -5.58 17.31 34.10
C GLY A 558 -4.81 16.03 34.42
N THR A 559 -5.51 14.92 34.64
CA THR A 559 -4.93 13.57 34.78
C THR A 559 -5.27 12.72 33.57
N ALA A 560 -4.43 11.73 33.27
CA ALA A 560 -4.70 10.74 32.24
C ALA A 560 -4.24 9.36 32.68
N ARG A 561 -4.93 8.32 32.24
CA ARG A 561 -4.54 6.92 32.45
C ARG A 561 -4.52 6.16 31.14
N VAL A 562 -3.73 5.10 31.09
CA VAL A 562 -3.81 4.10 30.02
C VAL A 562 -4.90 3.10 30.37
N ASP A 563 -5.88 2.96 29.48
CA ASP A 563 -6.99 2.03 29.59
C ASP A 563 -6.58 0.64 29.13
N SER A 564 -6.61 -0.28 30.08
CA SER A 564 -6.40 -1.71 29.90
C SER A 564 -7.67 -2.47 30.28
N SER A 565 -8.85 -1.89 30.00
CA SER A 565 -10.16 -2.46 30.36
C SER A 565 -10.45 -3.81 29.67
N ASP A 566 -9.73 -4.13 28.60
CA ASP A 566 -9.65 -5.43 27.94
C ASP A 566 -8.63 -6.40 28.59
N SER A 567 -8.09 -6.06 29.77
CA SER A 567 -7.16 -6.82 30.60
C SER A 567 -7.76 -7.22 31.97
N VAL A 568 -6.90 -7.55 32.94
CA VAL A 568 -7.26 -7.93 34.32
C VAL A 568 -7.77 -6.76 35.20
N ALA A 569 -7.52 -5.52 34.80
CA ALA A 569 -7.98 -4.32 35.51
C ALA A 569 -8.07 -3.11 34.57
N PRO A 570 -8.95 -2.12 34.83
CA PRO A 570 -9.09 -0.92 33.98
C PRO A 570 -7.79 -0.17 33.72
N THR A 571 -6.87 -0.13 34.68
CA THR A 571 -5.50 0.35 34.47
C THR A 571 -4.53 -0.48 35.29
N VAL A 572 -3.45 -0.92 34.65
CA VAL A 572 -2.31 -1.58 35.31
C VAL A 572 -1.06 -0.69 35.26
N SER A 573 -0.17 -0.82 36.25
CA SER A 573 1.08 -0.03 36.29
C SER A 573 1.98 -0.28 35.08
N GLU A 574 1.99 -1.51 34.55
CA GLU A 574 2.67 -1.88 33.31
C GLU A 574 2.21 -0.99 32.13
N GLY A 575 0.90 -0.99 31.84
CA GLY A 575 0.32 -0.19 30.77
C GLY A 575 0.53 1.31 30.98
N GLN A 576 0.45 1.78 32.23
CA GLN A 576 0.74 3.18 32.57
C GLN A 576 2.22 3.53 32.31
N GLY A 577 3.15 2.64 32.68
CA GLY A 577 4.58 2.76 32.40
C GLY A 577 4.88 2.78 30.91
N TYR A 578 4.26 1.90 30.12
CA TYR A 578 4.35 1.93 28.66
C TYR A 578 3.90 3.28 28.11
N GLY A 579 2.74 3.79 28.55
CA GLY A 579 2.23 5.08 28.08
C GLY A 579 3.16 6.24 28.42
N MET A 580 3.77 6.23 29.61
CA MET A 580 4.78 7.24 30.00
C MET A 580 6.04 7.15 29.14
N ALA A 581 6.59 5.96 28.92
CA ALA A 581 7.76 5.76 28.08
C ALA A 581 7.50 6.17 26.61
N ILE A 582 6.36 5.77 26.05
CA ILE A 582 5.94 6.10 24.69
C ILE A 582 5.75 7.61 24.54
N SER A 583 4.90 8.23 25.37
CA SER A 583 4.61 9.67 25.26
C SER A 583 5.84 10.55 25.51
N ALA A 584 6.72 10.15 26.42
CA ALA A 584 8.02 10.80 26.59
C ALA A 584 8.86 10.65 25.33
N ALA A 585 9.10 9.43 24.83
CA ALA A 585 9.94 9.22 23.64
C ALA A 585 9.40 9.89 22.37
N ILE A 586 8.08 10.03 22.23
CA ILE A 586 7.41 10.77 21.16
C ILE A 586 7.50 12.29 21.36
N GLY A 587 7.73 12.78 22.58
CA GLY A 587 7.78 14.20 22.88
C GLY A 587 6.40 14.84 23.07
N ASP A 588 5.39 14.09 23.53
CA ASP A 588 4.07 14.63 23.86
C ASP A 588 4.00 14.99 25.36
N LYS A 589 4.46 16.21 25.67
CA LYS A 589 4.58 16.68 27.05
C LYS A 589 3.26 16.68 27.80
N LYS A 590 2.19 17.09 27.12
CA LYS A 590 0.85 17.21 27.72
C LYS A 590 0.36 15.84 28.19
N THR A 591 0.48 14.83 27.34
CA THR A 591 0.07 13.46 27.65
C THR A 591 0.96 12.86 28.72
N PHE A 592 2.28 12.98 28.57
CA PHE A 592 3.22 12.51 29.59
C PHE A 592 2.93 13.09 30.98
N THR A 593 2.75 14.41 31.06
CA THR A 593 2.49 15.10 32.34
C THR A 593 1.21 14.61 33.00
N ALA A 594 0.15 14.39 32.20
CA ALA A 594 -1.13 13.90 32.72
C ALA A 594 -1.06 12.43 33.17
N LEU A 595 -0.31 11.59 32.44
CA LEU A 595 -0.03 10.20 32.81
C LEU A 595 0.80 10.12 34.10
N TRP A 596 1.84 10.95 34.22
CA TRP A 596 2.64 11.04 35.44
C TRP A 596 1.81 11.50 36.64
N ARG A 597 0.92 12.46 36.43
CA ARG A 597 0.02 12.93 37.48
C ARG A 597 -0.90 11.82 37.98
N PHE A 598 -1.38 10.94 37.11
CA PHE A 598 -2.15 9.77 37.51
C PHE A 598 -1.33 8.80 38.38
N VAL A 599 -0.07 8.52 38.01
CA VAL A 599 0.84 7.69 38.84
C VAL A 599 0.92 8.27 40.26
N ARG A 600 1.10 9.59 40.38
CA ARG A 600 1.18 10.30 41.68
C ARG A 600 -0.13 10.29 42.49
N HIS A 601 -1.27 9.99 41.87
CA HIS A 601 -2.55 9.75 42.55
C HIS A 601 -2.73 8.30 42.99
N PHE A 602 -1.90 7.37 42.52
CA PHE A 602 -2.05 5.94 42.77
C PHE A 602 -0.77 5.29 43.31
N LEU A 603 -0.15 5.98 44.27
CA LEU A 603 1.05 5.54 44.96
C LEU A 603 0.73 4.61 46.15
N SER A 604 1.52 3.56 46.32
CA SER A 604 1.45 2.64 47.46
C SER A 604 2.68 2.74 48.37
N GLN A 605 2.49 2.45 49.67
CA GLN A 605 3.57 2.32 50.66
C GLN A 605 3.19 1.29 51.74
N HIS A 606 4.15 0.79 52.52
CA HIS A 606 3.92 -0.17 53.62
C HIS A 606 5.24 -0.48 54.32
N LYS A 607 5.23 -0.38 55.65
CA LYS A 607 6.43 -0.49 56.51
C LYS A 607 7.16 -1.83 56.46
N LYS A 608 6.54 -2.89 55.93
CA LYS A 608 7.12 -4.23 55.81
C LYS A 608 7.31 -4.70 54.35
N LYS A 609 6.96 -3.86 53.38
CA LYS A 609 6.96 -4.26 51.96
C LYS A 609 7.54 -3.23 51.01
N TYR A 610 7.39 -1.91 51.22
CA TYR A 610 7.86 -0.91 50.25
C TYR A 610 8.65 0.21 50.93
N CYS A 611 9.61 0.77 50.18
CA CYS A 611 10.16 2.09 50.44
C CYS A 611 9.11 3.20 50.29
N GLY A 612 7.98 2.92 49.65
CA GLY A 612 6.84 3.82 49.59
C GLY A 612 6.94 4.82 48.44
N GLY A 613 5.80 5.03 47.79
CA GLY A 613 5.67 5.94 46.67
C GLY A 613 5.96 5.34 45.30
N LEU A 614 5.81 4.02 45.13
CA LEU A 614 5.73 3.37 43.80
C LEU A 614 4.26 3.16 43.42
N MET A 615 3.97 2.82 42.16
CA MET A 615 2.59 2.73 41.69
C MET A 615 1.97 1.37 42.08
N GLY A 616 0.74 1.38 42.59
CA GLY A 616 -0.03 0.14 42.74
C GLY A 616 -0.27 -0.53 41.38
N TRP A 617 -0.19 -1.86 41.32
CA TRP A 617 -0.18 -2.57 40.04
C TRP A 617 -1.54 -2.60 39.35
N ALA A 618 -2.66 -2.55 40.08
CA ALA A 618 -4.01 -2.57 39.48
C ALA A 618 -4.98 -1.56 40.11
N TRP A 619 -5.32 -0.55 39.32
CA TRP A 619 -6.34 0.43 39.63
C TRP A 619 -7.72 -0.06 39.17
N LYS A 620 -8.76 0.11 40.00
CA LYS A 620 -10.10 -0.47 39.76
C LYS A 620 -11.17 0.56 39.41
N GLY A 621 -10.95 1.84 39.72
CA GLY A 621 -11.92 2.90 39.46
C GLY A 621 -11.56 4.21 40.19
N PRO A 622 -12.25 5.33 39.87
CA PRO A 622 -11.98 6.65 40.45
C PRO A 622 -12.02 6.70 41.98
N GLU A 623 -12.73 5.77 42.63
CA GLU A 623 -12.74 5.59 44.09
C GLU A 623 -11.38 5.21 44.69
N ASN A 624 -10.43 4.75 43.85
CA ASN A 624 -9.06 4.42 44.26
C ASN A 624 -8.12 5.62 44.22
N CYS A 625 -8.52 6.75 43.62
CA CYS A 625 -7.66 7.93 43.50
C CYS A 625 -7.36 8.52 44.88
N GLN A 626 -6.08 8.69 45.20
CA GLN A 626 -5.60 9.33 46.42
C GLN A 626 -5.36 10.82 46.18
N PRO A 627 -5.22 11.65 47.24
CA PRO A 627 -4.62 12.96 47.08
C PRO A 627 -3.24 12.86 46.42
N LEU A 628 -2.85 13.88 45.65
CA LEU A 628 -1.60 13.88 44.91
C LEU A 628 -0.40 13.74 45.86
N ASP A 629 0.53 12.85 45.54
CA ASP A 629 1.75 12.56 46.32
C ASP A 629 1.50 12.01 47.74
N GLU A 630 0.29 11.54 48.02
CA GLU A 630 -0.04 10.91 49.29
C GLU A 630 -0.09 9.38 49.10
N PRO A 631 1.03 8.66 49.32
CA PRO A 631 1.06 7.21 49.16
C PRO A 631 0.19 6.54 50.21
N CYS A 632 -0.54 5.51 49.80
CA CYS A 632 -1.47 4.83 50.70
C CYS A 632 -0.82 3.62 51.39
N ASP A 633 -0.96 3.53 52.73
CA ASP A 633 -0.48 2.39 53.54
C ASP A 633 -1.64 1.42 53.85
N PRO A 634 -1.67 0.21 53.26
CA PRO A 634 -2.76 -0.73 53.48
C PRO A 634 -2.81 -1.35 54.88
N ASP A 635 -1.72 -1.24 55.66
CA ASP A 635 -1.69 -1.68 57.05
C ASP A 635 -2.34 -0.64 58.01
N VAL A 636 -2.78 0.52 57.49
CA VAL A 636 -3.51 1.53 58.26
C VAL A 636 -5.02 1.27 58.16
N PRO A 637 -5.73 0.95 59.27
CA PRO A 637 -7.12 0.49 59.25
C PRO A 637 -8.13 1.45 58.59
N GLU A 638 -7.87 2.75 58.60
CA GLU A 638 -8.75 3.79 58.05
C GLU A 638 -8.34 4.26 56.64
N ALA A 639 -7.24 3.74 56.08
CA ALA A 639 -6.75 4.19 54.78
C ALA A 639 -7.55 3.55 53.64
N ASN A 640 -8.31 4.37 52.90
CA ASN A 640 -9.08 3.93 51.72
C ASN A 640 -8.16 3.76 50.49
N CYS A 641 -7.24 2.80 50.55
CA CYS A 641 -6.23 2.59 49.51
C CYS A 641 -6.73 1.77 48.32
N GLY A 642 -7.94 1.97 47.80
CA GLY A 642 -8.62 1.06 46.85
C GLY A 642 -7.74 0.41 45.76
N GLY A 643 -8.10 -0.80 45.30
CA GLY A 643 -7.35 -1.58 44.29
C GLY A 643 -6.40 -2.63 44.84
N ASP A 644 -5.65 -3.30 43.95
CA ASP A 644 -4.58 -4.23 44.35
C ASP A 644 -3.26 -3.45 44.40
N LYS A 645 -2.69 -3.35 45.60
CA LYS A 645 -1.82 -2.23 46.02
C LYS A 645 -0.32 -2.56 45.97
N ASP A 646 -0.04 -3.84 45.75
CA ASP A 646 1.28 -4.37 45.47
C ASP A 646 1.82 -3.68 44.18
N SER A 647 3.12 -3.43 44.04
CA SER A 647 3.69 -2.86 42.80
C SER A 647 4.19 -4.00 41.91
N ALA A 648 4.12 -3.79 40.60
CA ALA A 648 4.70 -4.69 39.61
C ALA A 648 5.98 -4.04 39.09
N PHE A 649 7.12 -4.71 39.26
CA PHE A 649 8.43 -4.09 39.05
C PHE A 649 8.66 -3.71 37.58
N ASP A 650 8.06 -4.42 36.63
CA ASP A 650 8.09 -4.04 35.21
C ASP A 650 7.41 -2.69 34.95
N GLY A 651 6.23 -2.46 35.52
CA GLY A 651 5.58 -1.15 35.48
C GLY A 651 6.43 -0.05 36.10
N ASP A 652 7.09 -0.33 37.24
CA ASP A 652 7.98 0.64 37.89
C ASP A 652 9.20 0.98 37.01
N ILE A 653 9.78 -0.01 36.33
CA ILE A 653 10.89 0.15 35.38
C ILE A 653 10.47 1.02 34.19
N ASP A 654 9.29 0.78 33.62
CA ASP A 654 8.84 1.50 32.43
C ASP A 654 8.40 2.95 32.78
N ILE A 655 7.86 3.18 33.99
CA ILE A 655 7.68 4.54 34.53
C ILE A 655 9.04 5.24 34.67
N ALA A 656 10.05 4.55 35.19
CA ALA A 656 11.39 5.12 35.40
C ALA A 656 12.04 5.55 34.07
N ILE A 657 12.05 4.68 33.05
CA ILE A 657 12.63 5.03 31.75
C ILE A 657 11.84 6.16 31.09
N GLY A 658 10.51 6.21 31.24
CA GLY A 658 9.68 7.34 30.80
C GLY A 658 10.06 8.66 31.48
N LEU A 659 10.22 8.68 32.80
CA LEU A 659 10.72 9.84 33.55
C LEU A 659 12.10 10.29 33.09
N MET A 660 12.97 9.37 32.67
CA MET A 660 14.29 9.71 32.16
C MET A 660 14.28 10.35 30.77
N TYR A 661 13.48 9.82 29.84
CA TYR A 661 13.26 10.49 28.55
C TYR A 661 12.61 11.86 28.74
N ALA A 662 11.66 11.96 29.68
CA ALA A 662 11.05 13.22 30.05
C ALA A 662 12.07 14.19 30.65
N ALA A 663 12.95 13.75 31.55
CA ALA A 663 14.02 14.59 32.10
C ALA A 663 15.05 15.02 31.04
N TRP A 664 15.25 14.20 29.99
CA TRP A 664 16.11 14.57 28.87
C TRP A 664 15.48 15.68 28.02
N GLN A 665 14.18 15.61 27.74
CA GLN A 665 13.47 16.59 26.91
C GLN A 665 13.00 17.82 27.69
N TRP A 666 12.60 17.62 28.94
CA TRP A 666 11.98 18.59 29.84
C TRP A 666 12.63 18.47 31.24
N PRO A 667 13.72 19.23 31.50
CA PRO A 667 14.54 19.09 32.69
C PRO A 667 13.82 19.19 34.04
N GLU A 668 12.61 19.76 34.10
CA GLU A 668 11.79 19.81 35.31
C GLU A 668 11.44 18.44 35.90
N PHE A 669 11.43 17.36 35.11
CA PHE A 669 11.19 16.00 35.59
C PHE A 669 12.45 15.31 36.15
N THR A 670 13.59 16.02 36.23
CA THR A 670 14.85 15.43 36.73
C THR A 670 14.75 14.93 38.16
N GLU A 671 14.20 15.73 39.08
CA GLU A 671 14.06 15.31 40.48
C GLU A 671 13.02 14.20 40.64
N ASP A 672 11.95 14.19 39.82
CA ASP A 672 10.97 13.10 39.81
C ASP A 672 11.64 11.77 39.41
N ALA A 673 12.48 11.78 38.38
CA ALA A 673 13.26 10.62 37.96
C ALA A 673 14.25 10.15 39.05
N VAL A 674 14.98 11.08 39.69
CA VAL A 674 15.92 10.74 40.78
C VAL A 674 15.18 10.10 41.95
N ASP A 675 14.07 10.69 42.39
CA ASP A 675 13.28 10.19 43.52
C ASP A 675 12.69 8.79 43.22
N TRP A 676 12.15 8.59 42.02
CA TRP A 676 11.62 7.29 41.59
C TRP A 676 12.68 6.20 41.58
N LEU A 677 13.85 6.46 40.99
CA LEU A 677 14.94 5.49 40.90
C LEU A 677 15.48 5.08 42.27
N VAL A 678 15.65 6.03 43.19
CA VAL A 678 16.11 5.72 44.56
C VAL A 678 15.10 4.86 45.31
N LYS A 679 13.79 5.09 45.12
CA LYS A 679 12.74 4.22 45.69
C LYS A 679 12.78 2.81 45.11
N MET A 680 13.01 2.68 43.81
CA MET A 680 13.07 1.39 43.12
C MET A 680 14.23 0.48 43.57
N GLU A 681 15.34 1.03 44.07
CA GLU A 681 16.44 0.22 44.61
C GLU A 681 15.99 -0.74 45.72
N CYS A 682 14.88 -0.42 46.39
CA CYS A 682 14.30 -1.26 47.42
C CYS A 682 13.67 -2.54 46.89
N GLU A 683 13.34 -2.61 45.60
CA GLU A 683 12.82 -3.80 44.92
C GLU A 683 13.94 -4.71 44.38
N VAL A 684 15.18 -4.49 44.83
CA VAL A 684 16.33 -5.32 44.46
C VAL A 684 16.97 -5.93 45.71
N ASN A 685 16.96 -7.26 45.79
CA ASN A 685 17.56 -8.00 46.88
C ASN A 685 19.06 -8.19 46.66
N ASN A 686 19.86 -7.35 47.32
CA ASN A 686 21.33 -7.44 47.33
C ASN A 686 21.91 -8.17 48.55
N ARG A 687 21.06 -8.82 49.37
CA ARG A 687 21.46 -9.48 50.62
C ARG A 687 21.39 -11.00 50.57
N TYR A 688 20.78 -11.57 49.53
CA TYR A 688 20.61 -13.02 49.40
C TYR A 688 21.95 -13.76 49.50
N ASP A 689 22.87 -13.54 48.55
CA ASP A 689 24.21 -14.13 48.54
C ASP A 689 25.33 -13.07 48.75
N GLY A 690 24.98 -11.78 48.72
CA GLY A 690 25.92 -10.67 48.82
C GLY A 690 26.81 -10.49 47.59
N VAL A 691 26.53 -11.21 46.49
CA VAL A 691 27.27 -11.16 45.22
C VAL A 691 26.42 -10.47 44.17
N TRP A 692 25.19 -10.95 43.99
CA TRP A 692 24.27 -10.51 42.94
C TRP A 692 23.12 -9.68 43.51
N TYR A 693 22.57 -8.81 42.66
CA TYR A 693 21.59 -7.79 43.02
C TYR A 693 20.31 -8.16 42.29
N TYR A 694 19.53 -9.04 42.91
CA TYR A 694 18.41 -9.70 42.24
C TYR A 694 17.15 -8.83 42.30
N PRO A 695 16.66 -8.33 41.16
CA PRO A 695 15.39 -7.62 41.14
C PRO A 695 14.25 -8.57 41.51
N THR A 696 13.31 -8.11 42.32
CA THR A 696 12.11 -8.88 42.64
C THR A 696 11.10 -8.76 41.49
N PRO A 697 10.08 -9.62 41.42
CA PRO A 697 8.94 -9.42 40.51
C PRO A 697 8.05 -8.22 40.91
N GLY A 698 8.37 -7.55 42.01
CA GLY A 698 7.51 -6.57 42.67
C GLY A 698 7.62 -6.70 44.18
N ASP A 699 6.72 -6.04 44.87
CA ASP A 699 6.70 -5.90 46.34
C ASP A 699 6.16 -7.14 47.10
N THR A 700 6.02 -8.28 46.42
CA THR A 700 5.48 -9.52 47.01
C THR A 700 6.36 -10.07 48.16
N TRP A 701 7.54 -9.49 48.40
CA TRP A 701 8.58 -10.02 49.28
C TRP A 701 8.69 -9.27 50.60
N THR A 702 8.90 -10.01 51.68
CA THR A 702 9.06 -9.42 53.02
C THR A 702 10.42 -8.73 53.13
N LYS A 703 10.40 -7.41 53.34
CA LYS A 703 11.60 -6.59 53.59
C LYS A 703 11.35 -5.55 54.66
N ASN A 704 12.37 -5.21 55.45
CA ASN A 704 12.20 -4.24 56.54
C ASN A 704 12.35 -2.81 56.00
N CYS A 705 11.24 -2.10 55.91
CA CYS A 705 11.17 -0.71 55.42
C CYS A 705 10.83 0.30 56.51
N SER A 706 10.82 -0.10 57.78
CA SER A 706 10.36 0.73 58.91
C SER A 706 11.18 2.01 59.14
N ARG A 707 12.37 2.11 58.54
CA ARG A 707 13.26 3.27 58.65
C ARG A 707 13.34 4.09 57.37
N TYR A 708 12.65 3.72 56.31
CA TYR A 708 12.63 4.53 55.09
C TYR A 708 11.91 5.88 55.35
N PRO A 709 12.35 7.02 54.78
CA PRO A 709 13.50 7.21 53.88
C PRO A 709 14.85 7.40 54.58
N THR A 710 14.90 7.37 55.92
CA THR A 710 16.14 7.60 56.69
C THR A 710 17.17 6.48 56.56
N ALA A 711 16.76 5.29 56.11
CA ALA A 711 17.61 4.18 55.71
C ALA A 711 16.91 3.33 54.63
N PRO A 712 17.66 2.70 53.71
CA PRO A 712 17.08 1.83 52.68
C PRO A 712 16.36 0.62 53.31
N CYS A 713 15.39 0.05 52.60
CA CYS A 713 14.82 -1.23 53.03
C CYS A 713 15.91 -2.30 53.07
N ASN A 714 15.79 -3.23 54.02
CA ASN A 714 16.76 -4.31 54.17
C ASN A 714 16.08 -5.67 54.06
N TYR A 715 16.68 -6.53 53.24
CA TYR A 715 16.34 -7.94 53.11
C TYR A 715 17.08 -8.77 54.17
N GLU A 716 16.44 -9.84 54.64
CA GLU A 716 17.11 -10.80 55.53
C GLU A 716 18.14 -11.60 54.71
N PRO A 717 19.41 -11.71 55.16
CA PRO A 717 20.43 -12.44 54.40
C PRO A 717 20.07 -13.90 54.15
N GLY A 718 20.34 -14.40 52.94
CA GLY A 718 20.01 -15.76 52.54
C GLY A 718 18.51 -16.06 52.39
N VAL A 719 17.64 -15.04 52.51
CA VAL A 719 16.19 -15.19 52.29
C VAL A 719 15.83 -14.61 50.92
N ASP A 720 15.27 -15.46 50.07
CA ASP A 720 14.83 -15.17 48.70
C ASP A 720 13.33 -14.86 48.60
N GLY A 721 12.64 -14.68 49.74
CA GLY A 721 11.23 -14.26 49.78
C GLY A 721 10.24 -15.17 49.06
N GLY A 722 10.64 -16.38 48.63
CA GLY A 722 9.83 -17.27 47.79
C GLY A 722 10.55 -17.84 46.57
N ASN A 723 11.80 -17.48 46.29
CA ASN A 723 12.61 -18.00 45.16
C ASN A 723 12.00 -17.72 43.77
N VAL A 724 11.42 -16.53 43.55
CA VAL A 724 10.73 -16.23 42.29
C VAL A 724 11.34 -15.04 41.56
N VAL A 725 11.89 -15.24 40.37
CA VAL A 725 12.25 -14.15 39.44
C VAL A 725 11.29 -14.14 38.25
N ASN A 726 11.11 -12.96 37.63
CA ASN A 726 10.38 -12.85 36.37
C ASN A 726 11.28 -12.27 35.27
N MET A 727 11.71 -13.10 34.32
CA MET A 727 12.70 -12.71 33.32
C MET A 727 12.17 -11.64 32.35
N SER A 728 10.86 -11.53 32.17
CA SER A 728 10.27 -10.54 31.27
C SER A 728 10.21 -9.14 31.86
N TYR A 729 10.40 -9.01 33.18
CA TYR A 729 10.32 -7.72 33.88
C TYR A 729 11.63 -6.94 33.75
N TYR A 730 12.73 -7.63 33.52
CA TYR A 730 14.06 -7.05 33.71
C TYR A 730 14.63 -6.48 32.42
N GLY A 731 14.89 -5.17 32.41
CA GLY A 731 15.58 -4.46 31.34
C GLY A 731 17.02 -4.13 31.74
N PRO A 732 18.02 -4.97 31.45
CA PRO A 732 19.40 -4.70 31.86
C PRO A 732 19.94 -3.38 31.31
N GLY A 733 19.55 -3.02 30.08
CA GLY A 733 19.91 -1.74 29.46
C GLY A 733 19.30 -0.55 30.19
N PHE A 734 18.08 -0.70 30.71
CA PHE A 734 17.44 0.33 31.52
C PHE A 734 18.16 0.49 32.86
N PHE A 735 18.50 -0.61 33.53
CA PHE A 735 19.26 -0.55 34.78
C PHE A 735 20.60 0.19 34.63
N ARG A 736 21.37 -0.09 33.56
CA ARG A 736 22.62 0.65 33.32
C ARG A 736 22.36 2.15 33.19
N VAL A 737 21.37 2.51 32.40
CA VAL A 737 20.93 3.90 32.20
C VAL A 737 20.46 4.54 33.52
N PHE A 738 19.79 3.80 34.41
CA PHE A 738 19.37 4.30 35.72
C PHE A 738 20.57 4.70 36.59
N GLY A 739 21.59 3.84 36.64
CA GLY A 739 22.83 4.12 37.36
C GLY A 739 23.58 5.32 36.79
N GLU A 740 23.71 5.38 35.45
CA GLU A 740 24.33 6.52 34.76
C GLU A 740 23.60 7.83 35.03
N PHE A 741 22.27 7.80 35.06
CA PHE A 741 21.46 8.99 35.35
C PHE A 741 21.65 9.46 36.77
N LEU A 742 21.57 8.58 37.77
CA LEU A 742 21.81 8.95 39.16
C LEU A 742 23.21 9.52 39.36
N MET A 743 24.23 8.92 38.73
CA MET A 743 25.60 9.44 38.79
C MET A 743 25.70 10.89 38.30
N ASN A 744 25.04 11.19 37.18
CA ASN A 744 25.16 12.46 36.48
C ASN A 744 24.17 13.54 36.94
N LYS A 745 22.98 13.16 37.42
CA LYS A 745 21.86 14.10 37.67
C LYS A 745 21.53 14.29 39.14
N MET A 746 21.94 13.39 40.04
CA MET A 746 21.78 13.64 41.48
C MET A 746 22.54 14.91 41.90
N SER A 747 21.87 15.77 42.66
CA SER A 747 22.43 17.05 43.09
C SER A 747 23.76 16.88 43.85
N PRO A 748 24.87 17.47 43.36
CA PRO A 748 26.15 17.46 44.08
C PRO A 748 26.11 18.17 45.44
N ALA A 749 25.07 18.98 45.69
CA ALA A 749 24.86 19.64 46.98
C ALA A 749 24.21 18.71 48.03
N LYS A 750 23.48 17.68 47.58
CA LYS A 750 22.81 16.69 48.44
C LYS A 750 23.62 15.39 48.56
N TYR A 751 24.35 15.00 47.50
CA TYR A 751 25.03 13.72 47.40
C TYR A 751 26.50 13.88 47.01
N THR A 752 27.38 13.17 47.72
CA THR A 752 28.81 13.08 47.40
C THR A 752 29.05 12.30 46.11
N ILE A 753 30.24 12.45 45.51
CA ILE A 753 30.64 11.65 44.34
C ILE A 753 30.60 10.15 44.66
N GLN A 754 30.99 9.75 45.88
CA GLN A 754 30.98 8.35 46.28
C GLN A 754 29.57 7.80 46.41
N GLU A 755 28.63 8.55 46.99
CA GLU A 755 27.21 8.12 47.06
C GLU A 755 26.62 7.95 45.67
N ARG A 756 26.87 8.91 44.77
CA ARG A 756 26.44 8.82 43.36
C ARG A 756 27.05 7.61 42.63
N ARG A 757 28.33 7.32 42.89
CA ARG A 757 28.99 6.12 42.35
C ARG A 757 28.40 4.83 42.94
N ASN A 758 28.00 4.83 44.21
CA ASN A 758 27.37 3.65 44.81
C ASN A 758 26.05 3.31 44.10
N HIS A 759 25.25 4.31 43.70
CA HIS A 759 24.04 4.11 42.91
C HIS A 759 24.35 3.57 41.49
N LEU A 760 25.39 4.10 40.83
CA LEU A 760 25.87 3.56 39.56
C LEU A 760 26.23 2.08 39.68
N ASP A 761 27.09 1.75 40.65
CA ASP A 761 27.57 0.39 40.88
C ASP A 761 26.41 -0.55 41.26
N PHE A 762 25.40 -0.05 41.99
CA PHE A 762 24.21 -0.80 42.34
C PHE A 762 23.46 -1.26 41.10
N TRP A 763 23.08 -0.34 40.22
CA TRP A 763 22.29 -0.69 39.04
C TRP A 763 23.08 -1.45 37.98
N TYR A 764 24.39 -1.20 37.86
CA TYR A 764 25.26 -2.01 37.01
C TYR A 764 25.31 -3.47 37.48
N ARG A 765 25.37 -3.71 38.80
CA ARG A 765 25.29 -5.07 39.36
C ARG A 765 23.92 -5.70 39.13
N THR A 766 22.84 -4.93 39.22
CA THR A 766 21.49 -5.41 38.87
C THR A 766 21.44 -5.86 37.40
N ALA A 767 21.99 -5.07 36.46
CA ALA A 767 22.08 -5.44 35.05
C ALA A 767 22.88 -6.73 34.81
N GLU A 768 24.06 -6.86 35.43
CA GLU A 768 24.86 -8.10 35.35
C GLU A 768 24.14 -9.30 35.97
N THR A 769 23.29 -9.07 36.98
CA THR A 769 22.49 -10.13 37.60
C THR A 769 21.44 -10.68 36.62
N VAL A 770 20.85 -9.87 35.75
CA VAL A 770 19.93 -10.34 34.70
C VAL A 770 20.63 -11.25 33.70
N TRP A 771 21.85 -10.91 33.30
CA TRP A 771 22.64 -11.75 32.40
C TRP A 771 23.11 -13.04 33.08
N GLU A 772 23.43 -12.98 34.37
CA GLU A 772 23.69 -14.18 35.16
C GLU A 772 22.45 -15.09 35.26
N LEU A 773 21.25 -14.54 35.44
CA LEU A 773 20.00 -15.30 35.41
C LEU A 773 19.75 -15.90 34.01
N THR A 774 20.07 -15.16 32.95
CA THR A 774 20.03 -15.65 31.56
C THR A 774 20.97 -16.84 31.36
N GLU A 775 22.19 -16.80 31.90
CA GLU A 775 23.11 -17.96 31.85
C GLU A 775 22.56 -19.16 32.62
N ARG A 776 21.88 -18.92 33.75
CA ARG A 776 21.23 -19.99 34.53
C ARG A 776 20.03 -20.60 33.78
N CYS A 777 19.35 -19.84 32.93
CA CYS A 777 18.27 -20.37 32.07
C CYS A 777 18.74 -21.48 31.13
N TYR A 778 19.99 -21.46 30.65
CA TYR A 778 20.51 -22.53 29.79
C TYR A 778 20.59 -23.89 30.48
N GLY A 779 20.52 -23.94 31.81
CA GLY A 779 20.45 -25.18 32.58
C GLY A 779 19.06 -25.83 32.57
N ASP A 780 18.01 -25.11 32.15
CA ASP A 780 16.66 -25.67 32.07
C ASP A 780 16.44 -26.40 30.75
N THR A 781 16.25 -27.72 30.82
CA THR A 781 16.07 -28.55 29.61
C THR A 781 14.68 -28.43 28.98
N GLY A 782 13.73 -27.80 29.68
CA GLY A 782 12.38 -27.55 29.16
C GLY A 782 12.26 -26.28 28.31
N THR A 783 13.25 -25.38 28.41
CA THR A 783 13.29 -24.10 27.71
C THR A 783 14.28 -24.17 26.55
N HIS A 784 13.86 -23.74 25.37
CA HIS A 784 14.74 -23.59 24.23
C HIS A 784 15.82 -22.55 24.56
N PRO A 785 17.11 -22.77 24.25
CA PRO A 785 18.17 -21.82 24.62
C PRO A 785 17.97 -20.39 24.11
N ALA A 786 17.29 -20.24 22.97
CA ALA A 786 16.92 -18.94 22.41
C ALA A 786 15.82 -18.22 23.20
N LEU A 787 14.93 -18.96 23.88
CA LEU A 787 13.72 -18.42 24.50
C LEU A 787 13.89 -18.25 26.02
N TYR A 788 12.81 -17.87 26.69
CA TYR A 788 12.74 -17.68 28.14
C TYR A 788 11.42 -18.25 28.65
N THR A 789 11.36 -18.55 29.94
CA THR A 789 10.10 -18.69 30.68
C THR A 789 9.86 -17.42 31.47
N ASP A 790 8.60 -17.15 31.83
CA ASP A 790 8.23 -16.03 32.68
C ASP A 790 8.95 -16.14 34.02
N TRP A 791 8.73 -17.27 34.70
CA TRP A 791 9.10 -17.45 36.08
C TRP A 791 10.29 -18.39 36.23
N GLY A 792 11.12 -18.10 37.21
CA GLY A 792 12.25 -18.92 37.63
C GLY A 792 12.60 -18.65 39.09
N SER A 793 13.82 -19.02 39.48
CA SER A 793 14.39 -18.74 40.80
C SER A 793 15.76 -18.08 40.68
N TYR A 794 16.33 -17.68 41.83
CA TYR A 794 17.70 -17.18 41.86
C TYR A 794 18.68 -18.23 41.35
N GLU A 795 18.54 -19.50 41.75
CA GLU A 795 19.44 -20.57 41.32
C GLU A 795 19.19 -21.04 39.88
N GLN A 796 17.95 -20.89 39.39
CA GLN A 796 17.53 -21.33 38.07
C GLN A 796 16.65 -20.25 37.41
N GLY A 797 17.26 -19.34 36.66
CA GLY A 797 16.59 -18.13 36.13
C GLY A 797 15.34 -18.40 35.28
N CYS A 798 15.21 -19.61 34.70
CA CYS A 798 14.03 -20.09 34.00
C CYS A 798 13.53 -21.39 34.63
N GLY A 799 12.23 -21.60 34.70
CA GLY A 799 11.61 -22.75 35.34
C GLY A 799 10.35 -23.25 34.63
N ALA A 800 9.76 -24.33 35.13
CA ALA A 800 8.64 -25.02 34.45
C ALA A 800 7.33 -24.21 34.36
N GLN A 801 7.22 -23.06 35.02
CA GLN A 801 6.04 -22.20 34.98
C GLN A 801 6.20 -21.17 33.86
N SER A 802 5.42 -21.32 32.81
CA SER A 802 5.29 -20.33 31.74
C SER A 802 3.83 -19.94 31.56
N ASP A 803 3.55 -18.65 31.66
CA ASP A 803 2.38 -18.07 31.03
C ASP A 803 2.84 -17.51 29.68
N ASN A 804 2.13 -17.86 28.60
CA ASN A 804 2.53 -17.37 27.28
C ASN A 804 2.41 -15.85 27.15
N TYR A 805 1.85 -15.15 28.14
CA TYR A 805 1.62 -13.71 28.14
C TYR A 805 2.81 -12.82 28.60
N ASN A 806 3.88 -13.34 29.22
CA ASN A 806 4.97 -12.46 29.68
C ASN A 806 6.34 -12.71 29.03
N TRP A 807 6.79 -13.95 28.86
CA TRP A 807 8.21 -14.29 28.62
C TRP A 807 8.82 -13.59 27.41
N SER A 808 8.05 -13.36 26.33
CA SER A 808 8.57 -12.81 25.08
C SER A 808 9.16 -11.40 25.24
N ARG A 809 8.69 -10.60 26.21
CA ARG A 809 9.25 -9.26 26.49
C ARG A 809 10.72 -9.32 26.92
N ALA A 810 11.17 -10.44 27.50
CA ALA A 810 12.59 -10.64 27.83
C ALA A 810 13.48 -10.56 26.58
N LEU A 811 12.98 -10.99 25.41
CA LEU A 811 13.70 -10.89 24.14
C LEU A 811 13.96 -9.43 23.77
N TRP A 812 12.91 -8.61 23.80
CA TRP A 812 12.98 -7.19 23.53
C TRP A 812 13.86 -6.43 24.53
N ARG A 813 13.66 -6.65 25.83
CA ARG A 813 14.41 -5.96 26.89
C ARG A 813 15.91 -6.27 26.86
N ASN A 814 16.28 -7.52 26.57
CA ASN A 814 17.69 -7.89 26.39
C ASN A 814 18.27 -7.38 25.06
N ALA A 815 17.47 -7.31 24.00
CA ALA A 815 17.89 -6.72 22.74
C ALA A 815 18.20 -5.21 22.87
N ILE A 816 17.47 -4.48 23.72
CA ILE A 816 17.79 -3.08 24.04
C ILE A 816 19.20 -2.97 24.66
N ASP A 817 19.51 -3.77 25.68
CA ASP A 817 20.85 -3.75 26.31
C ASP A 817 21.94 -4.12 25.29
N ALA A 818 21.67 -5.11 24.45
CA ALA A 818 22.58 -5.54 23.40
C ALA A 818 22.88 -4.41 22.40
N ALA A 819 21.86 -3.69 21.94
CA ALA A 819 22.03 -2.56 21.03
C ALA A 819 22.69 -1.34 21.68
N TRP A 820 22.39 -1.06 22.96
CA TRP A 820 22.90 0.12 23.67
C TRP A 820 24.33 -0.05 24.21
N TYR A 821 24.77 -1.27 24.55
CA TYR A 821 26.04 -1.48 25.25
C TYR A 821 26.97 -2.53 24.66
N GLY A 822 26.47 -3.48 23.86
CA GLY A 822 27.20 -4.37 22.95
C GLY A 822 28.56 -4.98 23.38
N PRO A 823 29.35 -5.55 22.45
CA PRO A 823 30.62 -6.18 22.75
C PRO A 823 31.74 -5.12 22.76
N GLY A 824 32.40 -4.92 23.89
CA GLY A 824 33.48 -3.92 24.03
C GLY A 824 33.22 -2.84 25.08
N SER A 825 32.03 -2.82 25.67
CA SER A 825 31.83 -2.17 26.96
C SER A 825 32.70 -2.85 28.03
N SER A 826 33.11 -2.12 29.07
CA SER A 826 33.92 -2.64 30.19
C SER A 826 33.15 -3.61 31.10
N PHE A 827 31.95 -4.02 30.69
CA PHE A 827 31.07 -4.89 31.43
C PHE A 827 31.45 -6.36 31.27
N PHE A 828 31.22 -7.15 32.33
CA PHE A 828 31.53 -8.58 32.32
C PHE A 828 30.64 -9.32 31.32
N SER A 829 29.33 -9.08 31.33
CA SER A 829 28.35 -9.66 30.39
C SER A 829 28.69 -9.43 28.91
N ALA A 830 29.41 -8.37 28.57
CA ALA A 830 29.87 -8.03 27.22
C ALA A 830 31.25 -8.60 26.84
N SER A 831 32.01 -9.10 27.82
CA SER A 831 33.39 -9.55 27.62
C SER A 831 33.47 -10.93 26.94
N PRO A 832 34.44 -11.19 26.05
CA PRO A 832 34.66 -12.53 25.50
C PRO A 832 34.87 -13.57 26.61
N ASN A 833 34.27 -14.76 26.44
CA ASN A 833 34.27 -15.87 27.42
C ASN A 833 33.48 -15.61 28.72
N SER A 834 32.64 -14.58 28.79
CA SER A 834 31.76 -14.40 29.96
C SER A 834 30.59 -15.37 29.98
N SER A 835 30.17 -15.92 28.83
CA SER A 835 29.19 -17.01 28.80
C SER A 835 29.82 -18.34 29.23
N ARG A 836 29.20 -19.00 30.22
CA ARG A 836 29.62 -20.32 30.68
C ARG A 836 29.03 -21.43 29.81
N ALA A 837 27.85 -21.19 29.24
CA ALA A 837 27.19 -22.14 28.34
C ALA A 837 27.82 -22.14 26.93
N TYR A 838 28.32 -21.00 26.45
CA TYR A 838 28.83 -20.85 25.08
C TYR A 838 30.26 -20.28 25.06
N PRO A 839 31.30 -21.16 25.03
CA PRO A 839 32.69 -20.74 25.03
C PRO A 839 33.03 -19.76 23.89
N ASN A 840 33.95 -18.83 24.14
CA ASN A 840 34.38 -17.75 23.23
C ASN A 840 33.36 -16.65 22.95
N LYS A 841 32.13 -16.75 23.46
CA LYS A 841 31.11 -15.70 23.36
C LYS A 841 30.98 -14.93 24.68
N SER A 842 30.55 -13.69 24.58
CA SER A 842 30.01 -12.97 25.74
C SER A 842 28.58 -13.45 26.05
N GLN A 843 28.06 -13.18 27.24
CA GLN A 843 26.67 -13.51 27.61
C GLN A 843 25.67 -12.85 26.63
N ILE A 844 25.90 -11.57 26.32
CA ILE A 844 25.06 -10.79 25.38
C ILE A 844 25.10 -11.42 23.98
N GLN A 845 26.31 -11.64 23.45
CA GLN A 845 26.47 -12.20 22.12
C GLN A 845 25.85 -13.59 22.02
N ALA A 846 26.11 -14.46 23.00
CA ALA A 846 25.58 -15.83 23.00
C ALA A 846 24.06 -15.82 22.88
N LYS A 847 23.38 -14.96 23.66
CA LYS A 847 21.92 -14.90 23.63
C LYS A 847 21.38 -14.31 22.32
N MET A 848 21.97 -13.22 21.82
CA MET A 848 21.50 -12.60 20.58
C MET A 848 21.67 -13.53 19.38
N ASP A 849 22.83 -14.21 19.26
CA ASP A 849 23.08 -15.19 18.21
C ASP A 849 22.03 -16.32 18.26
N LEU A 850 21.68 -16.83 19.45
CA LEU A 850 20.67 -17.89 19.61
C LEU A 850 19.26 -17.42 19.23
N ILE A 851 18.85 -16.21 19.63
CA ILE A 851 17.52 -15.67 19.30
C ILE A 851 17.39 -15.50 17.78
N GLN A 852 18.40 -14.91 17.15
CA GLN A 852 18.39 -14.71 15.70
C GLN A 852 18.43 -16.04 14.95
N ASP A 853 19.31 -16.99 15.31
CA ASP A 853 19.40 -18.30 14.64
C ASP A 853 18.10 -19.09 14.77
N TYR A 854 17.47 -19.04 15.96
CA TYR A 854 16.18 -19.68 16.21
C TYR A 854 15.09 -19.11 15.29
N TYR A 855 14.83 -17.81 15.33
CA TYR A 855 13.72 -17.24 14.56
C TYR A 855 14.01 -17.20 13.05
N ALA A 856 15.27 -17.05 12.64
CA ALA A 856 15.62 -16.94 11.22
C ALA A 856 15.71 -18.29 10.50
N HIS A 857 16.06 -19.38 11.22
CA HIS A 857 16.40 -20.67 10.62
C HIS A 857 15.67 -21.85 11.28
N GLU A 858 15.72 -21.99 12.61
CA GLU A 858 15.16 -23.18 13.28
C GLU A 858 13.62 -23.18 13.31
N PHE A 859 13.03 -22.06 13.70
CA PHE A 859 11.58 -21.86 13.77
C PHE A 859 10.90 -22.04 12.41
N PRO A 860 11.30 -21.34 11.32
CA PRO A 860 10.67 -21.55 10.01
C PRO A 860 10.96 -22.94 9.43
N ALA A 861 12.06 -23.61 9.80
CA ALA A 861 12.28 -25.00 9.39
C ALA A 861 11.30 -25.96 10.09
N ALA A 862 10.97 -25.73 11.36
CA ALA A 862 9.99 -26.51 12.12
C ALA A 862 8.53 -26.12 11.80
N ASN A 863 8.30 -24.87 11.40
CA ASN A 863 7.00 -24.27 11.13
C ASN A 863 7.03 -23.57 9.76
N PRO A 864 7.13 -24.33 8.65
CA PRO A 864 7.33 -23.75 7.34
C PRO A 864 6.20 -22.77 6.97
N PRO A 865 6.53 -21.52 6.60
CA PRO A 865 5.56 -20.59 6.03
C PRO A 865 5.10 -21.11 4.66
N LEU A 866 4.03 -20.53 4.10
CA LEU A 866 3.73 -20.75 2.69
C LEU A 866 4.95 -20.38 1.84
N GLU A 867 5.13 -21.09 0.73
CA GLU A 867 6.14 -20.74 -0.26
C GLU A 867 5.98 -19.27 -0.65
N ASN A 868 7.08 -18.50 -0.58
CA ASN A 868 7.13 -17.05 -0.81
C ASN A 868 6.53 -16.14 0.28
N ALA A 869 5.97 -16.67 1.38
CA ALA A 869 5.56 -15.84 2.51
C ALA A 869 6.75 -15.40 3.37
N ASN A 870 6.56 -14.34 4.16
CA ASN A 870 7.54 -13.88 5.14
C ASN A 870 7.86 -15.01 6.12
N ARG A 871 9.14 -15.23 6.43
CA ARG A 871 9.56 -16.34 7.31
C ARG A 871 8.98 -16.25 8.73
N PHE A 872 8.62 -15.05 9.17
CA PHE A 872 8.11 -14.79 10.52
C PHE A 872 6.59 -14.86 10.63
N SER A 873 5.87 -15.02 9.51
CA SER A 873 4.40 -15.05 9.45
C SER A 873 3.75 -16.17 10.28
N ARG A 874 4.50 -17.22 10.62
CA ARG A 874 4.01 -18.35 11.42
C ARG A 874 4.17 -18.17 12.93
N ILE A 875 4.80 -17.09 13.39
CA ILE A 875 4.94 -16.79 14.83
C ILE A 875 3.56 -16.51 15.43
N CYS A 876 3.25 -17.02 16.60
CA CYS A 876 1.96 -16.78 17.25
C CYS A 876 2.02 -16.99 18.76
N ARG A 877 0.92 -16.68 19.45
CA ARG A 877 0.80 -16.75 20.91
C ARG A 877 1.16 -18.07 21.55
N ASP A 878 0.82 -19.16 20.89
CA ASP A 878 1.00 -20.50 21.45
C ASP A 878 2.36 -21.10 21.11
N LEU A 879 3.32 -20.26 20.70
CA LEU A 879 4.74 -20.56 20.82
C LEU A 879 5.09 -20.65 22.31
N ASN A 880 5.36 -21.86 22.78
CA ASN A 880 5.79 -22.07 24.16
C ASN A 880 7.32 -21.90 24.31
N PRO A 881 7.82 -21.71 25.54
CA PRO A 881 9.25 -21.57 25.79
C PRO A 881 10.13 -22.76 25.35
N SER A 882 9.57 -23.95 25.11
CA SER A 882 10.32 -25.09 24.56
C SER A 882 10.62 -24.96 23.07
N GLY A 883 10.04 -23.95 22.39
CA GLY A 883 10.09 -23.76 20.95
C GLY A 883 9.01 -24.52 20.18
N THR A 884 8.13 -25.25 20.89
CA THR A 884 7.01 -25.95 20.28
C THR A 884 5.84 -24.99 20.08
N VAL A 885 5.17 -25.11 18.94
CA VAL A 885 3.95 -24.37 18.62
C VAL A 885 2.77 -25.33 18.65
N THR A 886 1.72 -25.00 19.40
CA THR A 886 0.47 -25.77 19.47
C THR A 886 -0.71 -24.89 19.06
N ASP A 887 -1.63 -25.34 18.23
CA ASP A 887 -2.87 -24.62 17.89
C ASP A 887 -2.71 -23.15 17.43
N CYS A 888 -1.68 -22.90 16.60
CA CYS A 888 -1.45 -21.58 16.01
C CYS A 888 -2.56 -21.23 15.00
N ASP A 889 -3.49 -20.35 15.40
CA ASP A 889 -4.37 -19.64 14.48
C ASP A 889 -3.90 -18.19 14.35
N PRO A 890 -3.19 -17.84 13.26
CA PRO A 890 -2.68 -16.49 13.07
C PRO A 890 -3.77 -15.41 13.03
N ALA A 891 -5.02 -15.77 12.69
CA ALA A 891 -6.18 -14.88 12.79
C ALA A 891 -6.41 -14.37 14.23
N TYR A 892 -6.03 -15.14 15.25
CA TYR A 892 -6.21 -14.75 16.65
C TYR A 892 -4.90 -14.34 17.33
N ASP A 893 -3.78 -14.93 16.91
CA ASP A 893 -2.61 -15.03 17.78
C ASP A 893 -1.30 -14.46 17.18
N HIS A 894 -1.34 -13.92 15.96
CA HIS A 894 -0.22 -13.23 15.32
C HIS A 894 -0.33 -11.71 15.55
N ASN A 895 0.52 -11.17 16.44
CA ASN A 895 0.44 -9.77 16.87
C ASN A 895 1.79 -9.26 17.41
N SER A 896 1.86 -7.95 17.71
CA SER A 896 3.09 -7.28 18.14
C SER A 896 3.69 -7.84 19.44
N TYR A 897 2.88 -8.46 20.30
CA TYR A 897 3.37 -9.00 21.56
C TYR A 897 4.35 -10.18 21.35
N PHE A 898 4.13 -11.02 20.34
CA PHE A 898 5.03 -12.14 20.03
C PHE A 898 6.03 -11.82 18.92
N VAL A 899 5.57 -11.13 17.88
CA VAL A 899 6.39 -10.87 16.71
C VAL A 899 7.37 -9.75 17.00
N ASN A 900 6.90 -8.54 17.35
CA ASN A 900 7.82 -7.42 17.50
C ASN A 900 8.83 -7.63 18.63
N THR A 901 8.42 -8.24 19.74
CA THR A 901 9.34 -8.51 20.86
C THR A 901 10.49 -9.42 20.45
N ALA A 902 10.23 -10.41 19.58
CA ALA A 902 11.26 -11.23 18.95
C ALA A 902 12.05 -10.44 17.89
N MET A 903 11.39 -9.66 17.04
CA MET A 903 12.03 -8.92 15.95
C MET A 903 13.01 -7.84 16.47
N CYS A 904 12.82 -7.35 17.70
CA CYS A 904 13.79 -6.47 18.37
C CYS A 904 15.19 -7.08 18.46
N ALA A 905 15.35 -8.41 18.48
CA ALA A 905 16.66 -9.07 18.47
C ALA A 905 17.43 -8.91 17.14
N PHE A 906 16.79 -8.40 16.09
CA PHE A 906 17.42 -8.05 14.80
C PHE A 906 17.83 -6.57 14.71
N VAL A 907 17.71 -5.81 15.80
CA VAL A 907 18.24 -4.44 15.92
C VAL A 907 19.74 -4.42 16.25
N PRO A 908 20.25 -5.22 17.20
CA PRO A 908 21.67 -5.28 17.47
C PRO A 908 22.47 -5.82 16.27
N ASP A 909 23.69 -5.32 16.10
CA ASP A 909 24.62 -5.73 15.02
C ASP A 909 25.38 -7.04 15.32
N TYR A 910 24.93 -7.80 16.32
CA TYR A 910 25.46 -9.13 16.62
C TYR A 910 25.05 -10.11 15.51
N ASP A 911 26.00 -10.47 14.65
CA ASP A 911 25.87 -11.50 13.61
C ASP A 911 27.27 -12.02 13.21
N ASN A 912 28.01 -12.53 14.19
CA ASN A 912 29.41 -12.89 13.99
C ASN A 912 29.59 -14.10 13.06
N ASP A 913 28.57 -14.95 12.93
CA ASP A 913 28.57 -16.08 11.99
C ASP A 913 27.96 -15.74 10.62
N LYS A 914 27.48 -14.49 10.44
CA LYS A 914 26.89 -13.96 9.19
C LYS A 914 25.65 -14.70 8.73
N LYS A 915 24.94 -15.36 9.65
CA LYS A 915 23.70 -16.07 9.35
C LYS A 915 22.51 -15.12 9.28
N THR A 916 22.56 -13.96 9.93
CA THR A 916 21.50 -12.95 9.95
C THR A 916 21.68 -11.94 8.82
N THR A 917 21.34 -12.38 7.61
CA THR A 917 21.48 -11.56 6.40
C THR A 917 20.64 -10.29 6.40
N VAL A 918 21.00 -9.33 5.55
CA VAL A 918 20.22 -8.11 5.28
C VAL A 918 18.75 -8.42 4.96
N ALA A 919 18.49 -9.43 4.12
CA ALA A 919 17.12 -9.83 3.76
C ALA A 919 16.31 -10.28 4.99
N ILE A 920 16.94 -10.99 5.93
CA ILE A 920 16.28 -11.45 7.16
C ILE A 920 15.91 -10.26 8.05
N ARG A 921 16.76 -9.24 8.13
CA ARG A 921 16.45 -8.01 8.88
C ARG A 921 15.32 -7.21 8.24
N LYS A 922 15.29 -7.12 6.90
CA LYS A 922 14.16 -6.51 6.16
C LYS A 922 12.84 -7.25 6.44
N GLU A 923 12.85 -8.58 6.32
CA GLU A 923 11.68 -9.41 6.64
C GLU A 923 11.21 -9.24 8.09
N ALA A 924 12.13 -9.05 9.04
CA ALA A 924 11.79 -8.81 10.45
C ALA A 924 11.07 -7.48 10.66
N LEU A 925 11.52 -6.42 9.99
CA LEU A 925 10.85 -5.11 10.04
C LEU A 925 9.48 -5.15 9.34
N GLU A 926 9.40 -5.77 8.17
CA GLU A 926 8.16 -5.94 7.41
C GLU A 926 7.10 -6.68 8.22
N GLU A 927 7.48 -7.76 8.91
CA GLU A 927 6.54 -8.49 9.75
C GLU A 927 6.14 -7.66 10.98
N ALA A 928 7.08 -6.95 11.60
CA ALA A 928 6.79 -6.09 12.75
C ALA A 928 5.81 -4.96 12.40
N VAL A 929 5.98 -4.30 11.24
CA VAL A 929 5.04 -3.29 10.75
C VAL A 929 3.67 -3.91 10.50
N THR A 930 3.64 -5.06 9.82
CA THR A 930 2.42 -5.82 9.51
C THR A 930 1.60 -6.10 10.77
N VAL A 931 2.20 -6.69 11.81
CA VAL A 931 1.46 -7.02 13.03
C VAL A 931 1.11 -5.81 13.86
N THR A 932 1.88 -4.71 13.75
CA THR A 932 1.56 -3.48 14.46
C THR A 932 0.28 -2.85 13.89
N ILE A 933 -0.03 -3.08 12.61
CA ILE A 933 -1.32 -2.68 12.03
C ILE A 933 -2.44 -3.63 12.47
N GLN A 934 -2.15 -4.93 12.66
CA GLN A 934 -3.13 -5.95 13.08
C GLN A 934 -3.60 -5.84 14.54
N ASN A 935 -2.85 -5.13 15.38
CA ASN A 935 -3.17 -5.02 16.79
C ASN A 935 -4.61 -4.51 17.00
N ASP A 936 -5.33 -5.14 17.94
CA ASP A 936 -6.72 -4.79 18.26
C ASP A 936 -7.02 -4.77 19.77
N LYS A 937 -5.98 -4.85 20.59
CA LYS A 937 -6.03 -4.84 22.06
C LYS A 937 -5.00 -3.88 22.64
N TYR A 938 -5.24 -3.39 23.87
CA TYR A 938 -4.36 -2.41 24.51
C TYR A 938 -2.91 -2.90 24.58
N TYR A 939 -2.73 -4.18 24.92
CA TYR A 939 -1.41 -4.74 25.17
C TYR A 939 -0.62 -4.88 23.88
N GLN A 940 -1.27 -5.41 22.85
CA GLN A 940 -0.71 -5.56 21.53
C GLN A 940 -0.33 -4.20 20.96
N GLU A 941 -1.22 -3.20 21.05
CA GLU A 941 -0.97 -1.87 20.50
C GLU A 941 0.10 -1.10 21.27
N SER A 942 0.08 -1.15 22.61
CA SER A 942 1.10 -0.50 23.44
C SER A 942 2.48 -1.08 23.13
N LEU A 943 2.61 -2.40 23.07
CA LEU A 943 3.87 -3.05 22.69
C LEU A 943 4.23 -2.79 21.23
N GLY A 944 3.27 -2.74 20.32
CA GLY A 944 3.47 -2.39 18.92
C GLY A 944 4.16 -1.03 18.78
N VAL A 945 3.58 0.02 19.37
CA VAL A 945 4.19 1.36 19.37
C VAL A 945 5.56 1.35 20.05
N TYR A 946 5.67 0.73 21.22
CA TYR A 946 6.89 0.77 22.02
C TYR A 946 8.06 0.05 21.34
N THR A 947 7.83 -1.15 20.83
CA THR A 947 8.85 -1.91 20.08
C THR A 947 9.18 -1.24 18.75
N MET A 948 8.22 -0.62 18.06
CA MET A 948 8.48 0.12 16.83
C MET A 948 9.31 1.40 17.05
N LEU A 949 9.21 2.06 18.21
CA LEU A 949 10.17 3.12 18.59
C LEU A 949 11.60 2.57 18.61
N PHE A 950 11.82 1.35 19.09
CA PHE A 950 13.15 0.71 19.12
C PHE A 950 13.59 0.21 17.73
N LEU A 951 12.74 -0.51 17.00
CA LEU A 951 13.04 -1.03 15.65
C LEU A 951 13.38 0.08 14.65
N SER A 952 12.79 1.26 14.81
CA SER A 952 13.01 2.45 13.97
C SER A 952 14.14 3.36 14.43
N GLY A 953 14.87 3.02 15.50
CA GLY A 953 15.94 3.87 16.04
C GLY A 953 15.44 5.11 16.80
N ASN A 954 14.14 5.25 17.03
CA ASN A 954 13.50 6.34 17.77
C ASN A 954 13.39 6.09 19.29
N PHE A 955 14.14 5.12 19.81
CA PHE A 955 14.29 4.86 21.24
C PHE A 955 15.78 4.82 21.65
N PRO A 956 16.54 5.92 21.46
CA PRO A 956 17.97 5.97 21.75
C PRO A 956 18.28 5.86 23.24
N ARG A 957 19.44 5.28 23.59
CA ARG A 957 19.92 5.29 24.97
C ARG A 957 19.83 6.71 25.53
N PRO A 958 19.01 6.95 26.57
CA PRO A 958 18.90 8.26 27.19
C PRO A 958 20.28 8.80 27.53
N PHE A 959 20.55 10.03 27.09
CA PHE A 959 21.80 10.72 27.41
C PHE A 959 23.10 10.13 26.83
N SER A 960 23.02 9.33 25.76
CA SER A 960 24.19 8.79 25.03
C SER A 960 25.23 9.83 24.58
N LYS A 961 24.86 11.11 24.47
CA LYS A 961 25.76 12.24 24.15
C LYS A 961 26.27 13.03 25.34
N MET A 962 25.93 12.66 26.58
CA MET A 962 26.62 13.24 27.73
C MET A 962 28.04 12.69 27.70
N GLU A 963 29.00 13.51 27.28
CA GLU A 963 30.42 13.27 27.58
C GLU A 963 30.47 12.85 29.05
N VAL A 964 31.03 11.68 29.33
CA VAL A 964 31.37 11.29 30.70
C VAL A 964 32.41 12.30 31.15
N MET A 965 31.94 13.43 31.68
CA MET A 965 32.72 14.55 32.18
C MET A 965 33.31 14.18 33.53
N ILE A 966 34.08 13.09 33.58
CA ILE A 966 34.98 12.77 34.68
C ILE A 966 36.20 12.09 34.06
N GLU A 967 37.24 12.86 33.77
CA GLU A 967 38.61 12.34 33.78
C GLU A 967 38.82 11.69 35.16
N ILE A 968 39.00 10.37 35.15
CA ILE A 968 39.48 9.64 36.32
C ILE A 968 40.99 9.88 36.36
N GLU A 969 41.46 10.73 37.28
CA GLU A 969 42.85 10.71 37.75
C GLU A 969 43.13 9.50 38.64
#